data_AF-A0A1N6RF26-F1
#
_entry.id   AF-A0A1N6RF26-F1
#
_cell.length_a   1.000
_cell.length_b   1.000
_cell.length_c   1.000
_cell.angle_alpha   90.00
_cell.angle_beta   90.00
_cell.angle_gamma   90.00
#
_symmetry.space_group_name_H-M   'P 1'
#
loop_
_entity.id
_entity.type
_entity.pdbx_description
1 polymer ?
#
loop_
_entity_poly.entity_id
_entity_poly.type
_entity_poly.pdbx_seq_one_letter_code
_entity_poly.pdbx_strand_id
1 'polypeptide(L)'
;MSAPPVRRPLVLALAGVLVLAGTALPASAAVPDPVVTGPVPATTAPGDPAHGYPFLATDYDLAARGYVEEEFFVEGEATRYQADGVTDATVLSTGHAFRTRVVVRRPVDPATFNGTVIAEWYNVSNQWDQEVDWFQTHEHLVREGYAWVGVSAQRAGVHSPTGLRAWSPERYGTLDLTDGGTVTDDTLSWDVFSQAVAAVRDPAGTAPLGPLEAERVVATGHSQSAGRLWSYVNSVDPLAGVVDAVVLHGGGGLLRDDLETPVFKINSETDVAIDLLGAAQRQPDTDLRRTWEVAGASHGDWKLITDYGRLRIRDVGSAPGGYPGTPQTCEEPSGSRVPQHLVQASVYDHVAAWVADGTAPPSAAPITLTDQAPRQVVRDERGLGLGGVRLAQQDVPTRINSGANAGPGFCFLDGGSRPVDDATLAAWYPDVEDYRDAVVASTRAAVEAGFVGADVAADPSWYTDVVDLVDERVAAGTVEPEAGAQVQVRIRRALEAADRRDWDAAQTLVQEALALGSTAIEDAGASASVVRSTTAVLGVLALSAALDGPDVSATAVPRCLAGRAYVAVRATNDGAVPVDVTLSTPFGERTVAGVAPGASAYQSFSARSATLDAGSALVTATGDGRSSSDDVAYPALDCG
;
A
#
# COMPACT_ATOMS: atom_id res chain seq x y z
N MET A 1 -94.09 40.62 27.49
CA MET A 1 -92.91 40.50 26.59
C MET A 1 -91.79 39.83 27.38
N SER A 2 -91.23 38.67 27.06
CA SER A 2 -91.52 37.63 26.08
C SER A 2 -90.76 36.37 26.54
N ALA A 3 -91.48 35.24 26.57
CA ALA A 3 -91.07 33.83 26.44
C ALA A 3 -90.01 33.18 27.39
N PRO A 4 -90.36 32.04 28.04
CA PRO A 4 -89.44 31.06 28.64
C PRO A 4 -89.31 29.79 27.73
N PRO A 5 -88.95 28.59 28.25
CA PRO A 5 -87.60 28.01 28.38
C PRO A 5 -87.44 26.69 27.56
N VAL A 6 -86.24 26.20 27.23
CA VAL A 6 -86.11 24.77 26.77
C VAL A 6 -84.78 24.11 27.12
N ARG A 7 -84.91 22.83 27.50
CA ARG A 7 -83.88 21.81 27.76
C ARG A 7 -83.19 21.31 26.48
N ARG A 8 -82.04 20.64 26.69
CA ARG A 8 -81.18 19.87 25.76
C ARG A 8 -81.87 19.16 24.59
N PRO A 9 -81.10 18.91 23.50
CA PRO A 9 -81.04 17.57 22.92
C PRO A 9 -79.61 17.03 22.79
N LEU A 10 -79.60 15.78 22.31
CA LEU A 10 -78.61 14.72 22.32
C LEU A 10 -77.95 14.58 20.93
N VAL A 11 -76.90 13.76 20.84
CA VAL A 11 -76.39 13.00 19.66
C VAL A 11 -75.42 13.72 18.69
N LEU A 12 -74.15 13.28 18.62
CA LEU A 12 -73.62 12.27 17.67
C LEU A 12 -72.10 12.09 17.88
N ALA A 13 -71.70 10.91 18.33
CA ALA A 13 -70.29 10.49 18.30
C ALA A 13 -69.98 9.95 16.90
N LEU A 14 -69.13 10.65 16.14
CA LEU A 14 -68.47 10.11 14.96
C LEU A 14 -67.15 9.48 15.41
N ALA A 15 -67.05 8.16 15.34
CA ALA A 15 -65.79 7.44 15.45
C ALA A 15 -65.00 7.63 14.15
N GLY A 16 -64.01 8.52 14.17
CA GLY A 16 -63.01 8.63 13.11
C GLY A 16 -61.91 7.59 13.33
N VAL A 17 -61.80 6.62 12.42
CA VAL A 17 -60.65 5.73 12.32
C VAL A 17 -59.47 6.57 11.82
N LEU A 18 -58.53 6.86 12.71
CA LEU A 18 -57.23 7.43 12.35
C LEU A 18 -56.39 6.30 11.76
N VAL A 19 -56.24 6.26 10.44
CA VAL A 19 -55.21 5.43 9.79
C VAL A 19 -53.88 6.14 10.04
N LEU A 20 -53.17 5.71 11.08
CA LEU A 20 -51.74 6.02 11.20
C LEU A 20 -51.02 5.29 10.07
N ALA A 21 -50.66 6.03 9.02
CA ALA A 21 -49.61 5.61 8.10
C ALA A 21 -48.30 5.58 8.90
N GLY A 22 -47.96 4.41 9.45
CA GLY A 22 -46.63 4.17 9.98
C GLY A 22 -45.63 4.28 8.84
N THR A 23 -44.77 5.29 8.89
CA THR A 23 -43.52 5.26 8.16
C THR A 23 -42.74 4.07 8.69
N ALA A 24 -42.73 2.96 7.96
CA ALA A 24 -41.83 1.85 8.25
C ALA A 24 -40.42 2.42 8.15
N LEU A 25 -39.71 2.45 9.28
CA LEU A 25 -38.26 2.59 9.25
C LEU A 25 -37.72 1.45 8.38
N PRO A 26 -36.75 1.70 7.48
CA PRO A 26 -36.13 0.60 6.76
C PRO A 26 -35.62 -0.40 7.80
N ALA A 27 -35.98 -1.67 7.62
CA ALA A 27 -35.46 -2.73 8.47
C ALA A 27 -33.95 -2.75 8.26
N SER A 28 -33.19 -2.35 9.29
CA SER A 28 -31.79 -2.74 9.40
C SER A 28 -31.78 -4.26 9.40
N ALA A 29 -31.29 -4.85 8.32
CA ALA A 29 -30.97 -6.26 8.31
C ALA A 29 -29.67 -6.39 9.11
N ALA A 30 -29.79 -6.68 10.41
CA ALA A 30 -28.63 -7.00 11.23
C ALA A 30 -27.84 -8.11 10.53
N VAL A 31 -26.55 -7.90 10.32
CA VAL A 31 -25.65 -8.90 9.75
C VAL A 31 -25.64 -10.10 10.73
N PRO A 32 -26.08 -11.30 10.31
CA PRO A 32 -26.08 -12.46 11.20
C PRO A 32 -24.67 -12.87 11.58
N ASP A 33 -24.46 -13.34 12.81
CA ASP A 33 -23.18 -13.90 13.22
C ASP A 33 -22.99 -15.28 12.56
N PRO A 34 -22.01 -15.44 11.66
CA PRO A 34 -21.76 -16.74 11.05
C PRO A 34 -20.98 -17.65 12.00
N VAL A 35 -21.12 -18.96 11.80
CA VAL A 35 -20.30 -19.95 12.50
C VAL A 35 -18.95 -20.10 11.81
N VAL A 36 -17.88 -19.93 12.58
CA VAL A 36 -16.50 -20.13 12.14
C VAL A 36 -15.99 -21.48 12.62
N THR A 37 -15.48 -22.28 11.69
CA THR A 37 -14.86 -23.60 11.94
C THR A 37 -13.43 -23.64 11.43
N GLY A 38 -12.50 -24.14 12.26
CA GLY A 38 -11.09 -24.25 11.91
C GLY A 38 -10.19 -24.18 13.15
N PRO A 39 -8.88 -23.94 12.97
CA PRO A 39 -8.19 -23.86 11.69
C PRO A 39 -8.29 -25.19 10.92
N VAL A 40 -8.43 -25.13 9.60
CA VAL A 40 -8.50 -26.30 8.71
C VAL A 40 -7.09 -26.85 8.51
N PRO A 41 -6.74 -28.03 9.07
CA PRO A 41 -5.35 -28.50 9.05
C PRO A 41 -4.84 -28.71 7.62
N ALA A 42 -3.59 -28.35 7.37
CA ALA A 42 -2.91 -28.78 6.16
C ALA A 42 -2.60 -30.29 6.27
N THR A 43 -2.98 -31.07 5.26
CA THR A 43 -2.73 -32.51 5.18
C THR A 43 -1.51 -32.84 4.31
N THR A 44 -1.06 -31.89 3.50
CA THR A 44 0.16 -31.98 2.68
C THR A 44 0.93 -30.66 2.69
N ALA A 45 2.18 -30.69 2.23
CA ALA A 45 3.00 -29.47 2.07
C ALA A 45 2.56 -28.66 0.84
N PRO A 46 2.78 -27.33 0.82
CA PRO A 46 2.57 -26.52 -0.38
C PRO A 46 3.30 -27.07 -1.61
N GLY A 47 2.62 -27.10 -2.76
CA GLY A 47 3.09 -27.72 -4.00
C GLY A 47 2.82 -29.23 -4.13
N ASP A 48 2.30 -29.90 -3.10
CA ASP A 48 1.90 -31.30 -3.22
C ASP A 48 0.69 -31.46 -4.17
N PRO A 49 0.71 -32.40 -5.13
CA PRO A 49 -0.39 -32.60 -6.09
C PRO A 49 -1.76 -32.96 -5.48
N ALA A 50 -1.80 -33.39 -4.22
CA ALA A 50 -3.06 -33.64 -3.51
C ALA A 50 -3.74 -32.35 -3.03
N HIS A 51 -3.06 -31.20 -3.08
CA HIS A 51 -3.62 -29.88 -2.73
C HIS A 51 -4.27 -29.85 -1.33
N GLY A 52 -3.60 -30.46 -0.35
CA GLY A 52 -4.01 -30.54 1.05
C GLY A 52 -3.68 -29.30 1.88
N TYR A 53 -3.45 -28.15 1.26
CA TYR A 53 -3.05 -26.88 1.90
C TYR A 53 -3.91 -25.71 1.36
N PRO A 54 -3.88 -24.52 1.98
CA PRO A 54 -4.60 -23.36 1.48
C PRO A 54 -4.22 -23.03 0.03
N PHE A 55 -5.20 -22.78 -0.84
CA PHE A 55 -4.92 -22.35 -2.22
C PHE A 55 -4.18 -21.01 -2.20
N LEU A 56 -3.04 -20.92 -2.91
CA LEU A 56 -2.10 -19.80 -2.86
C LEU A 56 -1.49 -19.54 -1.47
N ALA A 57 -1.33 -20.58 -0.64
CA ALA A 57 -0.57 -20.50 0.62
C ALA A 57 0.76 -19.74 0.43
N THR A 58 1.04 -18.74 1.27
CA THR A 58 2.14 -17.80 1.04
C THR A 58 3.50 -18.49 1.01
N ASP A 59 4.41 -17.98 0.18
CA ASP A 59 5.83 -18.36 0.20
C ASP A 59 6.69 -17.39 1.03
N TYR A 60 6.08 -16.39 1.65
CA TYR A 60 6.73 -15.51 2.62
C TYR A 60 6.92 -16.25 3.95
N ASP A 61 8.13 -16.20 4.52
CA ASP A 61 8.44 -16.89 5.78
C ASP A 61 7.84 -16.14 6.98
N LEU A 62 6.54 -16.39 7.20
CA LEU A 62 5.76 -15.83 8.31
C LEU A 62 6.27 -16.30 9.67
N ALA A 63 6.67 -17.57 9.79
CA ALA A 63 7.10 -18.13 11.06
C ALA A 63 8.38 -17.46 11.58
N ALA A 64 9.34 -17.17 10.68
CA ALA A 64 10.54 -16.42 11.03
C ALA A 64 10.26 -14.97 11.46
N ARG A 65 9.06 -14.45 11.16
CA ARG A 65 8.61 -13.09 11.47
C ARG A 65 7.56 -13.04 12.58
N GLY A 66 7.32 -14.16 13.28
CA GLY A 66 6.35 -14.23 14.38
C GLY A 66 4.90 -14.21 13.93
N TYR A 67 4.62 -14.59 12.67
CA TYR A 67 3.29 -14.68 12.08
C TYR A 67 2.87 -16.13 11.82
N VAL A 68 1.56 -16.33 11.68
CA VAL A 68 0.96 -17.60 11.25
C VAL A 68 -0.03 -17.35 10.09
N GLU A 69 -0.14 -18.33 9.19
CA GLU A 69 -1.22 -18.44 8.20
C GLU A 69 -2.16 -19.57 8.62
N GLU A 70 -3.44 -19.28 8.79
CA GLU A 70 -4.48 -20.24 9.15
C GLU A 70 -5.71 -20.07 8.24
N GLU A 71 -6.33 -21.18 7.85
CA GLU A 71 -7.55 -21.17 7.02
C GLU A 71 -8.75 -21.59 7.86
N PHE A 72 -9.89 -20.91 7.67
CA PHE A 72 -11.14 -21.20 8.36
C PHE A 72 -12.29 -21.26 7.37
N PHE A 73 -13.34 -21.99 7.73
CA PHE A 73 -14.62 -21.95 7.04
C PHE A 73 -15.63 -21.13 7.82
N VAL A 74 -16.37 -20.30 7.11
CA VAL A 74 -17.42 -19.43 7.64
C VAL A 74 -18.74 -19.85 7.02
N GLU A 75 -19.75 -20.15 7.84
CA GLU A 75 -21.06 -20.59 7.36
C GLU A 75 -22.22 -19.94 8.11
N GLY A 76 -23.33 -19.74 7.40
CA GLY A 76 -24.50 -19.06 7.93
C GLY A 76 -25.60 -18.95 6.89
N GLU A 77 -26.54 -18.04 7.15
CA GLU A 77 -27.58 -17.68 6.20
C GLU A 77 -27.38 -16.23 5.75
N ALA A 78 -27.22 -16.01 4.45
CA ALA A 78 -26.95 -14.72 3.85
C ALA A 78 -28.20 -14.08 3.21
N THR A 79 -28.17 -12.76 3.14
CA THR A 79 -29.13 -11.92 2.44
C THR A 79 -28.65 -11.62 1.03
N ARG A 80 -29.56 -11.69 0.05
CA ARG A 80 -29.32 -11.23 -1.32
C ARG A 80 -29.67 -9.76 -1.41
N TYR A 81 -28.72 -8.97 -1.89
CA TYR A 81 -28.90 -7.54 -2.12
C TYR A 81 -28.97 -7.23 -3.61
N GLN A 82 -29.75 -6.21 -3.94
CA GLN A 82 -29.59 -5.43 -5.16
C GLN A 82 -28.89 -4.12 -4.78
N ALA A 83 -27.63 -3.97 -5.20
CA ALA A 83 -26.83 -2.78 -4.99
C ALA A 83 -26.45 -2.18 -6.35
N ASP A 84 -26.73 -0.89 -6.54
CA ASP A 84 -26.43 -0.15 -7.76
C ASP A 84 -25.24 0.81 -7.61
N GLY A 85 -24.70 0.96 -6.39
CA GLY A 85 -23.62 1.89 -6.07
C GLY A 85 -24.05 3.36 -6.02
N VAL A 86 -25.36 3.65 -6.05
CA VAL A 86 -25.93 5.00 -6.05
C VAL A 86 -26.93 5.21 -4.92
N THR A 87 -27.65 4.16 -4.55
CA THR A 87 -28.64 4.16 -3.45
C THR A 87 -28.37 3.04 -2.46
N ASP A 88 -28.99 3.11 -1.28
CA ASP A 88 -28.98 2.00 -0.32
C ASP A 88 -29.49 0.72 -1.01
N ALA A 89 -28.87 -0.40 -0.68
CA ALA A 89 -29.21 -1.68 -1.29
C ALA A 89 -30.65 -2.09 -0.93
N THR A 90 -31.32 -2.74 -1.88
CA THR A 90 -32.63 -3.35 -1.64
C THR A 90 -32.46 -4.83 -1.35
N VAL A 91 -33.11 -5.33 -0.29
CA VAL A 91 -33.17 -6.77 0.02
C VAL A 91 -34.02 -7.49 -1.04
N LEU A 92 -33.42 -8.46 -1.72
CA LEU A 92 -34.11 -9.33 -2.68
C LEU A 92 -34.74 -10.54 -1.99
N SER A 93 -33.98 -11.19 -1.12
CA SER A 93 -34.42 -12.34 -0.31
C SER A 93 -33.40 -12.64 0.80
N THR A 94 -33.82 -13.34 1.85
CA THR A 94 -33.02 -13.67 3.04
C THR A 94 -33.03 -15.19 3.29
N GLY A 95 -32.15 -15.69 4.16
CA GLY A 95 -32.17 -17.09 4.60
C GLY A 95 -31.45 -18.05 3.65
N HIS A 96 -30.49 -17.56 2.86
CA HIS A 96 -29.77 -18.39 1.89
C HIS A 96 -28.54 -19.02 2.54
N ALA A 97 -28.50 -20.35 2.62
CA ALA A 97 -27.36 -21.02 3.21
C ALA A 97 -26.08 -20.74 2.41
N PHE A 98 -25.00 -20.42 3.11
CA PHE A 98 -23.67 -20.36 2.51
C PHE A 98 -22.63 -21.05 3.38
N ARG A 99 -21.57 -21.53 2.74
CA ARG A 99 -20.32 -21.91 3.38
C ARG A 99 -19.17 -21.39 2.53
N THR A 100 -18.33 -20.54 3.12
CA THR A 100 -17.18 -19.94 2.46
C THR A 100 -15.89 -20.16 3.25
N ARG A 101 -14.79 -19.61 2.74
CA ARG A 101 -13.45 -19.65 3.29
C ARG A 101 -12.97 -18.24 3.64
N VAL A 102 -12.24 -18.15 4.75
CA VAL A 102 -11.30 -17.05 5.03
C VAL A 102 -9.89 -17.60 5.27
N VAL A 103 -8.87 -16.87 4.81
CA VAL A 103 -7.46 -17.13 5.16
C VAL A 103 -6.99 -15.97 6.03
N VAL A 104 -6.39 -16.27 7.17
CA VAL A 104 -5.93 -15.30 8.16
C VAL A 104 -4.42 -15.36 8.26
N ARG A 105 -3.77 -14.23 8.10
CA ARG A 105 -2.34 -14.04 8.35
C ARG A 105 -2.16 -13.02 9.46
N ARG A 106 -1.60 -13.42 10.59
CA ARG A 106 -1.60 -12.57 11.80
C ARG A 106 -0.37 -12.79 12.68
N PRO A 107 -0.02 -11.80 13.52
CA PRO A 107 0.94 -12.01 14.60
C PRO A 107 0.53 -13.15 15.54
N VAL A 108 1.53 -13.89 16.02
CA VAL A 108 1.36 -14.88 17.08
C VAL A 108 1.32 -14.21 18.45
N ASP A 109 2.15 -13.17 18.65
CA ASP A 109 2.20 -12.39 19.88
C ASP A 109 1.23 -11.19 19.81
N PRO A 110 0.23 -11.08 20.71
CA PRO A 110 -0.63 -9.91 20.77
C PRO A 110 0.11 -8.58 20.94
N ALA A 111 1.30 -8.57 21.55
CA ALA A 111 2.07 -7.34 21.75
C ALA A 111 2.63 -6.74 20.45
N THR A 112 2.70 -7.52 19.37
CA THR A 112 3.15 -7.06 18.05
C THR A 112 1.99 -6.74 17.12
N PHE A 113 0.74 -6.97 17.52
CA PHE A 113 -0.43 -6.62 16.73
C PHE A 113 -0.75 -5.14 16.89
N ASN A 114 -0.92 -4.43 15.77
CA ASN A 114 -1.16 -2.99 15.77
C ASN A 114 -2.63 -2.59 15.92
N GLY A 115 -3.53 -3.57 16.13
CA GLY A 115 -4.97 -3.37 16.29
C GLY A 115 -5.78 -3.34 14.98
N THR A 116 -5.12 -3.33 13.81
CA THR A 116 -5.79 -3.19 12.51
C THR A 116 -5.80 -4.48 11.70
N VAL A 117 -6.98 -4.82 11.20
CA VAL A 117 -7.18 -5.91 10.25
C VAL A 117 -7.42 -5.35 8.86
N ILE A 118 -6.65 -5.84 7.88
CA ILE A 118 -6.91 -5.62 6.45
C ILE A 118 -7.77 -6.77 5.94
N ALA A 119 -9.04 -6.52 5.64
CA ALA A 119 -9.98 -7.49 5.11
C ALA A 119 -10.04 -7.40 3.58
N GLU A 120 -9.35 -8.31 2.90
CA GLU A 120 -9.27 -8.31 1.44
C GLU A 120 -10.41 -9.13 0.82
N TRP A 121 -11.21 -8.48 -0.02
CA TRP A 121 -12.12 -9.16 -0.93
C TRP A 121 -11.33 -9.74 -2.09
N TYR A 122 -11.21 -11.07 -2.16
CA TYR A 122 -10.45 -11.73 -3.22
C TYR A 122 -10.93 -11.39 -4.62
N ASN A 123 -9.98 -11.04 -5.48
CA ASN A 123 -10.27 -10.83 -6.88
C ASN A 123 -10.50 -12.17 -7.60
N VAL A 124 -11.50 -12.24 -8.48
CA VAL A 124 -11.86 -13.47 -9.21
C VAL A 124 -11.86 -13.29 -10.73
N SER A 125 -11.17 -12.27 -11.26
CA SER A 125 -11.10 -12.00 -12.71
C SER A 125 -10.54 -13.19 -13.51
N ASN A 126 -9.64 -13.96 -12.91
CA ASN A 126 -9.11 -15.18 -13.51
C ASN A 126 -10.00 -16.43 -13.31
N GLN A 127 -11.19 -16.30 -12.70
CA GLN A 127 -12.07 -17.42 -12.33
C GLN A 127 -11.54 -18.28 -11.18
N TRP A 128 -10.70 -17.73 -10.31
CA TRP A 128 -10.30 -18.29 -9.02
C TRP A 128 -9.91 -17.15 -8.08
N ASP A 129 -9.81 -17.41 -6.78
CA ASP A 129 -9.45 -16.39 -5.79
C ASP A 129 -8.01 -15.88 -5.99
N GLN A 130 -7.84 -14.57 -5.92
CA GLN A 130 -6.54 -13.90 -5.96
C GLN A 130 -6.43 -12.86 -4.85
N GLU A 131 -5.31 -12.90 -4.13
CA GLU A 131 -4.97 -12.03 -3.00
C GLU A 131 -4.04 -10.89 -3.46
N VAL A 132 -4.54 -10.06 -4.37
CA VAL A 132 -3.74 -9.04 -5.06
C VAL A 132 -3.15 -8.02 -4.08
N ASP A 133 -3.93 -7.57 -3.10
CA ASP A 133 -3.45 -6.57 -2.15
C ASP A 133 -2.42 -7.16 -1.18
N TRP A 134 -2.57 -8.42 -0.80
CA TRP A 134 -1.52 -9.17 -0.11
C TRP A 134 -0.23 -9.25 -0.92
N PHE A 135 -0.28 -9.66 -2.19
CA PHE A 135 0.91 -9.74 -3.04
C PHE A 135 1.65 -8.40 -3.12
N GLN A 136 0.91 -7.29 -3.11
CA GLN A 136 1.49 -5.96 -3.13
C GLN A 136 2.08 -5.51 -1.78
N THR A 137 1.53 -5.91 -0.63
CA THR A 137 1.84 -5.20 0.63
C THR A 137 2.26 -6.08 1.79
N HIS A 138 2.37 -7.39 1.60
CA HIS A 138 2.62 -8.34 2.69
C HIS A 138 3.86 -8.02 3.55
N GLU A 139 4.96 -7.55 2.97
CA GLU A 139 6.16 -7.21 3.74
C GLU A 139 5.89 -6.08 4.73
N HIS A 140 5.18 -5.05 4.28
CA HIS A 140 4.77 -3.93 5.13
C HIS A 140 3.75 -4.37 6.19
N LEU A 141 2.71 -5.12 5.80
CA LEU A 141 1.67 -5.58 6.73
C LEU A 141 2.27 -6.43 7.88
N VAL A 142 3.21 -7.32 7.55
CA VAL A 142 3.88 -8.16 8.56
C VAL A 142 4.81 -7.35 9.46
N ARG A 143 5.56 -6.40 8.88
CA ARG A 143 6.51 -5.56 9.61
C ARG A 143 5.82 -4.62 10.60
N GLU A 144 4.70 -4.02 10.20
CA GLU A 144 3.97 -3.04 11.01
C GLU A 144 2.88 -3.65 11.89
N GLY A 145 2.79 -4.98 11.97
CA GLY A 145 1.93 -5.65 12.94
C GLY A 145 0.46 -5.74 12.52
N TYR A 146 0.12 -5.61 11.24
CA TYR A 146 -1.24 -5.80 10.76
C TYR A 146 -1.63 -7.28 10.79
N ALA A 147 -2.92 -7.55 10.98
CA ALA A 147 -3.51 -8.82 10.59
C ALA A 147 -4.16 -8.67 9.22
N TRP A 148 -4.09 -9.70 8.39
CA TRP A 148 -4.72 -9.73 7.08
C TRP A 148 -5.70 -10.90 7.00
N VAL A 149 -6.88 -10.66 6.41
CA VAL A 149 -7.95 -11.63 6.24
C VAL A 149 -8.45 -11.60 4.80
N GLY A 150 -8.13 -12.64 4.04
CA GLY A 150 -8.63 -12.82 2.67
C GLY A 150 -9.97 -13.56 2.66
N VAL A 151 -10.95 -13.03 1.92
CA VAL A 151 -12.33 -13.54 1.91
C VAL A 151 -12.75 -14.05 0.53
N SER A 152 -13.13 -15.33 0.46
CA SER A 152 -13.73 -15.94 -0.72
C SER A 152 -15.20 -15.53 -0.88
N ALA A 153 -15.49 -14.30 -1.30
CA ALA A 153 -16.88 -13.79 -1.31
C ALA A 153 -17.69 -14.14 -2.57
N GLN A 154 -17.04 -14.48 -3.69
CA GLN A 154 -17.70 -14.62 -5.00
C GLN A 154 -17.73 -16.06 -5.53
N ARG A 155 -18.78 -16.38 -6.29
CA ARG A 155 -18.98 -17.73 -6.86
C ARG A 155 -17.89 -18.14 -7.82
N ALA A 156 -17.33 -17.20 -8.60
CA ALA A 156 -16.28 -17.52 -9.57
C ALA A 156 -15.01 -18.08 -8.89
N GLY A 157 -14.67 -17.59 -7.69
CA GLY A 157 -13.56 -18.08 -6.89
C GLY A 157 -13.74 -19.52 -6.40
N VAL A 158 -14.98 -19.89 -6.08
CA VAL A 158 -15.32 -21.17 -5.43
C VAL A 158 -15.77 -22.24 -6.43
N HIS A 159 -16.68 -21.89 -7.34
CA HIS A 159 -17.50 -22.82 -8.13
C HIS A 159 -17.14 -22.92 -9.61
N SER A 160 -16.21 -22.09 -10.10
CA SER A 160 -15.79 -22.19 -11.51
C SER A 160 -15.04 -23.53 -11.77
N PRO A 161 -14.83 -23.91 -13.03
CA PRO A 161 -14.00 -25.08 -13.38
C PRO A 161 -12.55 -25.01 -12.88
N THR A 162 -12.08 -23.82 -12.49
CA THR A 162 -10.73 -23.55 -11.96
C THR A 162 -10.76 -23.03 -10.52
N GLY A 163 -11.94 -22.97 -9.90
CA GLY A 163 -12.14 -22.45 -8.55
C GLY A 163 -11.78 -23.49 -7.48
N LEU A 164 -11.88 -23.09 -6.21
CA LEU A 164 -11.46 -23.88 -5.06
C LEU A 164 -12.01 -25.32 -5.06
N ARG A 165 -13.31 -25.49 -5.35
CA ARG A 165 -13.94 -26.82 -5.34
C ARG A 165 -13.35 -27.76 -6.39
N ALA A 166 -12.94 -27.23 -7.54
CA ALA A 166 -12.30 -28.00 -8.59
C ALA A 166 -10.82 -28.26 -8.27
N TRP A 167 -10.13 -27.28 -7.67
CA TRP A 167 -8.71 -27.37 -7.34
C TRP A 167 -8.41 -28.39 -6.24
N SER A 168 -9.19 -28.41 -5.16
CA SER A 168 -9.08 -29.41 -4.08
C SER A 168 -10.47 -29.88 -3.63
N PRO A 169 -11.07 -30.88 -4.30
CA PRO A 169 -12.41 -31.35 -3.97
C PRO A 169 -12.56 -31.90 -2.56
N GLU A 170 -11.52 -32.54 -2.01
CA GLU A 170 -11.54 -33.08 -0.65
C GLU A 170 -11.55 -31.96 0.39
N ARG A 171 -10.76 -30.90 0.17
CA ARG A 171 -10.66 -29.76 1.10
C ARG A 171 -11.84 -28.80 0.99
N TYR A 172 -12.25 -28.46 -0.23
CA TYR A 172 -13.21 -27.39 -0.49
C TYR A 172 -14.58 -27.87 -0.98
N GLY A 173 -14.79 -29.18 -1.12
CA GLY A 173 -16.02 -29.75 -1.67
C GLY A 173 -17.31 -29.31 -0.98
N THR A 174 -17.23 -28.90 0.30
CA THR A 174 -18.37 -28.40 1.08
C THR A 174 -18.65 -26.91 0.91
N LEU A 175 -17.76 -26.13 0.28
CA LEU A 175 -17.98 -24.71 0.05
C LEU A 175 -19.18 -24.50 -0.88
N ASP A 176 -20.04 -23.55 -0.53
CA ASP A 176 -21.20 -23.19 -1.34
C ASP A 176 -21.62 -21.72 -1.15
N LEU A 177 -21.47 -20.94 -2.21
CA LEU A 177 -22.02 -19.58 -2.39
C LEU A 177 -23.26 -19.53 -3.29
N THR A 178 -24.00 -20.63 -3.43
CA THR A 178 -25.17 -20.73 -4.34
C THR A 178 -26.47 -21.15 -3.68
N ASP A 179 -26.46 -21.42 -2.37
CA ASP A 179 -27.60 -21.98 -1.63
C ASP A 179 -28.19 -23.20 -2.36
N GLY A 180 -27.38 -24.25 -2.51
CA GLY A 180 -27.78 -25.48 -3.19
C GLY A 180 -28.07 -25.30 -4.68
N GLY A 181 -27.50 -24.28 -5.32
CA GLY A 181 -27.68 -23.95 -6.74
C GLY A 181 -28.91 -23.08 -7.05
N THR A 182 -29.62 -22.59 -6.04
CA THR A 182 -30.78 -21.71 -6.23
C THR A 182 -30.39 -20.28 -6.61
N VAL A 183 -29.20 -19.85 -6.22
CA VAL A 183 -28.62 -18.53 -6.55
C VAL A 183 -27.56 -18.69 -7.62
N THR A 184 -27.81 -18.07 -8.78
CA THR A 184 -26.99 -18.21 -10.00
C THR A 184 -26.21 -16.93 -10.35
N ASP A 185 -26.25 -15.93 -9.48
CA ASP A 185 -25.53 -14.66 -9.54
C ASP A 185 -24.75 -14.44 -8.23
N ASP A 186 -24.04 -13.31 -8.12
CA ASP A 186 -23.25 -12.96 -6.93
C ASP A 186 -24.00 -11.95 -6.03
N THR A 187 -25.33 -11.99 -5.97
CA THR A 187 -26.09 -11.08 -5.07
C THR A 187 -25.94 -11.43 -3.60
N LEU A 188 -25.45 -12.63 -3.27
CA LEU A 188 -25.09 -13.06 -1.92
C LEU A 188 -23.74 -12.51 -1.44
N SER A 189 -22.84 -12.13 -2.37
CA SER A 189 -21.43 -11.92 -2.01
C SER A 189 -21.22 -10.78 -1.03
N TRP A 190 -22.06 -9.74 -1.09
CA TRP A 190 -21.98 -8.62 -0.16
C TRP A 190 -22.28 -9.00 1.27
N ASP A 191 -23.33 -9.80 1.51
CA ASP A 191 -23.65 -10.22 2.88
C ASP A 191 -22.69 -11.30 3.39
N VAL A 192 -22.23 -12.20 2.51
CA VAL A 192 -21.17 -13.16 2.84
C VAL A 192 -19.89 -12.43 3.26
N PHE A 193 -19.51 -11.36 2.55
CA PHE A 193 -18.38 -10.52 2.93
C PHE A 193 -18.63 -9.80 4.25
N SER A 194 -19.81 -9.20 4.45
CA SER A 194 -20.19 -8.57 5.73
C SER A 194 -20.06 -9.54 6.91
N GLN A 195 -20.59 -10.76 6.76
CA GLN A 195 -20.56 -11.78 7.81
C GLN A 195 -19.13 -12.26 8.08
N ALA A 196 -18.32 -12.46 7.04
CA ALA A 196 -16.91 -12.82 7.19
C ALA A 196 -16.11 -11.74 7.94
N VAL A 197 -16.37 -10.46 7.64
CA VAL A 197 -15.78 -9.32 8.34
C VAL A 197 -16.28 -9.23 9.79
N ALA A 198 -17.58 -9.36 10.03
CA ALA A 198 -18.16 -9.33 11.37
C ALA A 198 -17.54 -10.43 12.27
N ALA A 199 -17.33 -11.63 11.71
CA ALA A 199 -16.73 -12.76 12.41
C ALA A 199 -15.26 -12.54 12.84
N VAL A 200 -14.57 -11.55 12.26
CA VAL A 200 -13.22 -11.17 12.72
C VAL A 200 -13.29 -10.53 14.10
N ARG A 201 -14.36 -9.78 14.40
CA ARG A 201 -14.56 -9.08 15.68
C ARG A 201 -15.33 -9.93 16.70
N ASP A 202 -16.45 -10.53 16.28
CA ASP A 202 -17.34 -11.31 17.15
C ASP A 202 -17.73 -12.65 16.50
N PRO A 203 -16.80 -13.62 16.46
CA PRO A 203 -17.04 -14.92 15.84
C PRO A 203 -17.95 -15.81 16.69
N ALA A 204 -18.98 -16.40 16.07
CA ALA A 204 -19.61 -17.59 16.64
C ALA A 204 -18.72 -18.82 16.37
N GLY A 205 -18.29 -19.52 17.42
CA GLY A 205 -17.44 -20.71 17.29
C GLY A 205 -15.96 -20.40 17.50
N THR A 206 -15.13 -20.62 16.47
CA THR A 206 -13.67 -20.41 16.58
C THR A 206 -13.31 -18.96 16.28
N ALA A 207 -12.49 -18.34 17.12
CA ALA A 207 -11.98 -17.00 16.83
C ALA A 207 -10.87 -17.04 15.76
N PRO A 208 -11.08 -16.49 14.54
CA PRO A 208 -10.10 -16.58 13.47
C PRO A 208 -8.80 -15.80 13.78
N LEU A 209 -8.90 -14.75 14.59
CA LEU A 209 -7.75 -13.99 15.09
C LEU A 209 -7.08 -14.59 16.33
N GLY A 210 -7.59 -15.71 16.87
CA GLY A 210 -7.12 -16.27 18.12
C GLY A 210 -7.26 -15.26 19.27
N PRO A 211 -6.17 -14.89 19.98
CA PRO A 211 -6.23 -13.96 21.11
C PRO A 211 -6.19 -12.47 20.71
N LEU A 212 -6.08 -12.13 19.42
CA LEU A 212 -5.98 -10.73 18.99
C LEU A 212 -7.37 -10.08 18.97
N GLU A 213 -7.46 -8.83 19.43
CA GLU A 213 -8.69 -8.04 19.41
C GLU A 213 -8.62 -7.03 18.27
N ALA A 214 -9.39 -7.23 17.19
CA ALA A 214 -9.47 -6.26 16.11
C ALA A 214 -10.09 -4.95 16.62
N GLU A 215 -9.29 -3.88 16.69
CA GLU A 215 -9.78 -2.54 17.01
C GLU A 215 -10.38 -1.89 15.77
N ARG A 216 -9.75 -2.11 14.61
CA ARG A 216 -10.08 -1.51 13.31
C ARG A 216 -10.10 -2.60 12.23
N VAL A 217 -11.04 -2.51 11.31
CA VAL A 217 -11.16 -3.36 10.13
C VAL A 217 -11.28 -2.50 8.88
N VAL A 218 -10.26 -2.55 8.04
CA VAL A 218 -10.19 -1.84 6.77
C VAL A 218 -10.47 -2.84 5.65
N ALA A 219 -11.57 -2.66 4.90
CA ALA A 219 -11.84 -3.49 3.75
C ALA A 219 -11.06 -3.02 2.53
N THR A 220 -10.49 -3.94 1.77
CA THR A 220 -9.75 -3.63 0.53
C THR A 220 -10.05 -4.63 -0.57
N GLY A 221 -9.84 -4.19 -1.80
CA GLY A 221 -9.90 -5.05 -2.97
C GLY A 221 -9.36 -4.33 -4.19
N HIS A 222 -8.90 -5.10 -5.16
CA HIS A 222 -8.29 -4.60 -6.38
C HIS A 222 -9.13 -4.94 -7.62
N SER A 223 -9.23 -4.03 -8.60
CA SER A 223 -9.88 -4.30 -9.89
C SER A 223 -11.35 -4.73 -9.72
N GLN A 224 -11.76 -5.91 -10.21
CA GLN A 224 -13.13 -6.41 -10.06
C GLN A 224 -13.63 -6.41 -8.60
N SER A 225 -12.78 -6.77 -7.62
CA SER A 225 -13.18 -6.73 -6.21
C SER A 225 -13.26 -5.30 -5.66
N ALA A 226 -12.45 -4.35 -6.15
CA ALA A 226 -12.70 -2.91 -5.93
C ALA A 226 -14.06 -2.48 -6.50
N GLY A 227 -14.46 -2.98 -7.67
CA GLY A 227 -15.80 -2.71 -8.22
C GLY A 227 -16.93 -3.24 -7.32
N ARG A 228 -16.75 -4.43 -6.73
CA ARG A 228 -17.68 -4.99 -5.74
C ARG A 228 -17.73 -4.17 -4.46
N LEU A 229 -16.57 -3.78 -3.94
CA LEU A 229 -16.45 -2.94 -2.74
C LEU A 229 -16.96 -1.53 -2.96
N TRP A 230 -16.85 -0.99 -4.17
CA TRP A 230 -17.45 0.29 -4.54
C TRP A 230 -18.99 0.23 -4.44
N SER A 231 -19.61 -0.84 -4.95
CA SER A 231 -21.05 -1.04 -4.74
C SER A 231 -21.37 -1.32 -3.27
N TYR A 232 -20.50 -2.04 -2.56
CA TYR A 232 -20.68 -2.34 -1.14
C TYR A 232 -20.70 -1.07 -0.30
N VAL A 233 -19.67 -0.22 -0.37
CA VAL A 233 -19.56 0.97 0.47
C VAL A 233 -20.65 1.99 0.16
N ASN A 234 -21.10 2.09 -1.10
CA ASN A 234 -22.18 2.99 -1.46
C ASN A 234 -23.58 2.48 -1.10
N SER A 235 -23.80 1.16 -1.11
CA SER A 235 -25.17 0.61 -1.03
C SER A 235 -25.41 -0.30 0.16
N VAL A 236 -24.44 -1.14 0.54
CA VAL A 236 -24.63 -2.20 1.54
C VAL A 236 -24.06 -1.81 2.90
N ASP A 237 -22.89 -1.18 2.93
CA ASP A 237 -22.24 -0.77 4.17
C ASP A 237 -23.12 0.14 5.05
N PRO A 238 -23.91 1.11 4.50
CA PRO A 238 -24.86 1.89 5.31
C PRO A 238 -25.91 1.04 6.06
N LEU A 239 -26.14 -0.21 5.63
CA LEU A 239 -27.04 -1.16 6.28
C LEU A 239 -26.28 -2.13 7.22
N ALA A 240 -25.06 -2.51 6.84
CA ALA A 240 -24.26 -3.52 7.51
C ALA A 240 -23.40 -2.94 8.66
N GLY A 241 -22.66 -1.86 8.39
CA GLY A 241 -21.84 -1.14 9.37
C GLY A 241 -20.75 -1.99 10.02
N VAL A 242 -20.07 -2.85 9.25
CA VAL A 242 -19.09 -3.82 9.78
C VAL A 242 -17.63 -3.48 9.49
N VAL A 243 -17.37 -2.44 8.68
CA VAL A 243 -16.03 -1.94 8.36
C VAL A 243 -15.85 -0.53 8.92
N ASP A 244 -14.62 -0.17 9.28
CA ASP A 244 -14.30 1.19 9.75
C ASP A 244 -13.78 2.08 8.62
N ALA A 245 -13.26 1.49 7.55
CA ALA A 245 -12.86 2.19 6.34
C ALA A 245 -12.79 1.24 5.14
N VAL A 246 -12.78 1.82 3.94
CA VAL A 246 -12.64 1.08 2.68
C VAL A 246 -11.51 1.67 1.83
N VAL A 247 -10.59 0.80 1.39
CA VAL A 247 -9.58 1.11 0.37
C VAL A 247 -10.02 0.48 -0.96
N LEU A 248 -10.21 1.32 -1.98
CA LEU A 248 -10.52 0.89 -3.34
C LEU A 248 -9.25 1.00 -4.19
N HIS A 249 -8.72 -0.15 -4.61
CA HIS A 249 -7.50 -0.22 -5.41
C HIS A 249 -7.84 -0.53 -6.88
N GLY A 250 -7.38 0.31 -7.82
CA GLY A 250 -7.60 0.09 -9.25
C GLY A 250 -9.08 0.16 -9.67
N GLY A 251 -9.73 1.27 -9.31
CA GLY A 251 -11.14 1.56 -9.63
C GLY A 251 -11.81 2.54 -8.66
N GLY A 252 -13.11 2.33 -8.43
CA GLY A 252 -13.83 2.93 -7.31
C GLY A 252 -14.76 4.10 -7.63
N GLY A 253 -15.04 4.39 -8.91
CA GLY A 253 -16.14 5.26 -9.37
C GLY A 253 -16.42 6.55 -8.59
N LEU A 254 -17.66 7.05 -8.72
CA LEU A 254 -18.20 8.12 -7.88
C LEU A 254 -18.74 7.54 -6.57
N LEU A 255 -18.43 8.17 -5.45
CA LEU A 255 -18.94 7.87 -4.13
C LEU A 255 -20.09 8.81 -3.79
N ARG A 256 -21.08 8.31 -3.04
CA ARG A 256 -22.11 9.16 -2.45
C ARG A 256 -21.50 10.16 -1.47
N ASP A 257 -22.14 11.31 -1.31
CA ASP A 257 -21.67 12.37 -0.42
C ASP A 257 -22.22 12.24 1.02
N ASP A 258 -23.14 11.31 1.27
CA ASP A 258 -23.77 11.03 2.57
C ASP A 258 -23.21 9.80 3.28
N LEU A 259 -22.07 9.28 2.83
CA LEU A 259 -21.38 8.15 3.49
C LEU A 259 -20.76 8.59 4.82
N GLU A 260 -20.84 7.73 5.83
CA GLU A 260 -20.19 7.92 7.14
C GLU A 260 -18.85 7.18 7.23
N THR A 261 -18.62 6.18 6.38
CA THR A 261 -17.40 5.37 6.32
C THR A 261 -16.32 6.08 5.49
N PRO A 262 -15.11 6.31 6.03
CA PRO A 262 -13.96 6.79 5.26
C PRO A 262 -13.63 5.89 4.07
N VAL A 263 -13.41 6.51 2.90
CA VAL A 263 -13.03 5.82 1.67
C VAL A 263 -11.76 6.41 1.07
N PHE A 264 -10.77 5.56 0.84
CA PHE A 264 -9.54 5.89 0.14
C PHE A 264 -9.51 5.21 -1.22
N LYS A 265 -9.27 5.96 -2.29
CA LYS A 265 -9.05 5.41 -3.63
C LYS A 265 -7.58 5.51 -4.01
N ILE A 266 -6.97 4.40 -4.42
CA ILE A 266 -5.62 4.38 -5.00
C ILE A 266 -5.68 3.79 -6.40
N ASN A 267 -5.23 4.56 -7.38
CA ASN A 267 -5.32 4.21 -8.79
C ASN A 267 -3.95 4.36 -9.47
N SER A 268 -3.64 3.45 -10.38
CA SER A 268 -2.46 3.52 -11.24
C SER A 268 -2.71 4.48 -12.42
N GLU A 269 -1.64 4.83 -13.16
CA GLU A 269 -1.78 5.54 -14.44
C GLU A 269 -2.66 4.75 -15.43
N THR A 270 -2.56 3.42 -15.45
CA THR A 270 -3.44 2.56 -16.27
C THR A 270 -4.90 2.81 -15.97
N ASP A 271 -5.28 2.77 -14.70
CA ASP A 271 -6.68 2.83 -14.27
C ASP A 271 -7.33 4.14 -14.69
N VAL A 272 -6.61 5.24 -14.46
CA VAL A 272 -7.05 6.57 -14.85
C VAL A 272 -7.08 6.72 -16.38
N ALA A 273 -6.08 6.19 -17.08
CA ALA A 273 -5.97 6.33 -18.54
C ALA A 273 -7.11 5.62 -19.29
N ILE A 274 -7.60 4.49 -18.78
CA ILE A 274 -8.67 3.72 -19.42
C ILE A 274 -10.04 3.88 -18.72
N ASP A 275 -10.13 4.76 -17.73
CA ASP A 275 -11.29 4.92 -16.83
C ASP A 275 -11.77 3.57 -16.25
N LEU A 276 -10.82 2.74 -15.81
CA LEU A 276 -11.09 1.40 -15.30
C LEU A 276 -12.03 1.51 -14.09
N LEU A 277 -13.23 0.95 -14.21
CA LEU A 277 -14.24 0.96 -13.15
C LEU A 277 -14.51 2.37 -12.58
N GLY A 278 -14.45 3.39 -13.44
CA GLY A 278 -14.70 4.78 -13.08
C GLY A 278 -13.52 5.48 -12.38
N ALA A 279 -12.29 4.96 -12.46
CA ALA A 279 -11.12 5.56 -11.84
C ALA A 279 -10.85 7.02 -12.30
N ALA A 280 -11.25 7.40 -13.51
CA ALA A 280 -11.13 8.79 -14.00
C ALA A 280 -12.31 9.69 -13.58
N GLN A 281 -13.30 9.14 -12.88
CA GLN A 281 -14.45 9.87 -12.32
C GLN A 281 -14.05 10.48 -10.98
N ARG A 282 -13.39 11.64 -11.07
CA ARG A 282 -12.82 12.35 -9.92
C ARG A 282 -13.89 13.08 -9.12
N GLN A 283 -13.71 13.08 -7.80
CA GLN A 283 -14.40 13.94 -6.85
C GLN A 283 -13.34 14.66 -6.00
N PRO A 284 -13.63 15.87 -5.50
CA PRO A 284 -12.74 16.53 -4.57
C PRO A 284 -12.61 15.71 -3.28
N ASP A 285 -11.44 15.80 -2.65
CA ASP A 285 -11.19 15.27 -1.32
C ASP A 285 -12.14 15.90 -0.28
N THR A 286 -12.54 15.13 0.74
CA THR A 286 -13.39 15.54 1.87
C THR A 286 -12.89 14.92 3.17
N ASP A 287 -13.46 15.24 4.33
CA ASP A 287 -13.06 14.62 5.59
C ASP A 287 -13.27 13.09 5.67
N LEU A 288 -13.93 12.47 4.67
CA LEU A 288 -14.16 11.03 4.54
C LEU A 288 -13.76 10.47 3.17
N ARG A 289 -13.15 11.27 2.29
CA ARG A 289 -12.77 10.83 0.94
C ARG A 289 -11.38 11.32 0.56
N ARG A 290 -10.54 10.38 0.11
CA ARG A 290 -9.21 10.64 -0.47
C ARG A 290 -9.01 9.89 -1.76
N THR A 291 -8.26 10.46 -2.70
CA THR A 291 -7.86 9.77 -3.94
C THR A 291 -6.43 10.09 -4.29
N TRP A 292 -5.60 9.05 -4.44
CA TRP A 292 -4.26 9.16 -5.01
C TRP A 292 -4.19 8.43 -6.35
N GLU A 293 -3.45 9.04 -7.28
CA GLU A 293 -3.20 8.50 -8.62
C GLU A 293 -1.69 8.41 -8.82
N VAL A 294 -1.14 7.23 -9.05
CA VAL A 294 0.32 7.00 -9.13
C VAL A 294 0.78 7.03 -10.59
N ALA A 295 1.53 8.07 -10.96
CA ALA A 295 1.96 8.27 -12.34
C ALA A 295 3.04 7.25 -12.74
N GLY A 296 2.97 6.75 -13.98
CA GLY A 296 3.84 5.71 -14.51
C GLY A 296 3.57 4.29 -13.99
N ALA A 297 2.80 4.12 -12.91
CA ALA A 297 2.39 2.81 -12.42
C ALA A 297 1.35 2.15 -13.33
N SER A 298 1.30 0.83 -13.32
CA SER A 298 0.35 0.03 -14.10
C SER A 298 -0.55 -0.82 -13.22
N HIS A 299 -1.73 -1.18 -13.75
CA HIS A 299 -2.71 -2.01 -13.02
C HIS A 299 -2.15 -3.38 -12.66
N GLY A 300 -1.38 -3.98 -13.58
CA GLY A 300 -0.54 -5.15 -13.33
C GLY A 300 0.93 -4.75 -13.33
N ASP A 301 1.42 -4.17 -12.23
CA ASP A 301 2.82 -3.78 -12.12
C ASP A 301 3.76 -4.98 -11.94
N TRP A 302 5.07 -4.70 -11.96
CA TRP A 302 6.06 -5.75 -11.86
C TRP A 302 5.98 -6.54 -10.55
N LYS A 303 5.76 -5.88 -9.41
CA LYS A 303 5.70 -6.56 -8.11
C LYS A 303 4.55 -7.56 -8.08
N LEU A 304 3.36 -7.15 -8.52
CA LEU A 304 2.22 -8.08 -8.60
C LEU A 304 2.56 -9.31 -9.45
N ILE A 305 3.15 -9.10 -10.63
CA ILE A 305 3.45 -10.19 -11.56
C ILE A 305 4.49 -11.16 -10.97
N THR A 306 5.53 -10.65 -10.30
CA THR A 306 6.60 -11.49 -9.73
C THR A 306 6.16 -12.23 -8.48
N ASP A 307 5.44 -11.57 -7.57
CA ASP A 307 5.09 -12.14 -6.27
C ASP A 307 3.98 -13.19 -6.41
N TYR A 308 2.97 -12.89 -7.22
CA TYR A 308 1.94 -13.85 -7.56
C TYR A 308 2.48 -15.01 -8.42
N GLY A 309 3.46 -14.75 -9.30
CA GLY A 309 3.82 -15.68 -10.36
C GLY A 309 4.34 -17.03 -9.88
N ARG A 310 5.15 -17.06 -8.80
CA ARG A 310 5.65 -18.31 -8.21
C ARG A 310 4.51 -19.17 -7.66
N LEU A 311 3.57 -18.55 -6.93
CA LEU A 311 2.42 -19.22 -6.34
C LEU A 311 1.45 -19.72 -7.42
N ARG A 312 1.23 -18.92 -8.48
CA ARG A 312 0.42 -19.33 -9.63
C ARG A 312 1.02 -20.51 -10.37
N ILE A 313 2.34 -20.53 -10.59
CA ILE A 313 3.01 -21.68 -11.21
C ILE A 313 2.83 -22.93 -10.34
N ARG A 314 2.99 -22.79 -9.02
CA ARG A 314 2.82 -23.90 -8.05
C ARG A 314 1.41 -24.48 -8.08
N ASP A 315 0.38 -23.63 -8.00
CA ASP A 315 -0.98 -24.09 -7.71
C ASP A 315 -1.87 -24.18 -8.96
N VAL A 316 -1.59 -23.39 -9.99
CA VAL A 316 -2.36 -23.35 -11.25
C VAL A 316 -1.58 -23.98 -12.41
N GLY A 317 -0.26 -24.13 -12.28
CA GLY A 317 0.58 -24.72 -13.34
C GLY A 317 0.89 -23.78 -14.50
N SER A 318 0.63 -22.47 -14.36
CA SER A 318 0.92 -21.46 -15.39
C SER A 318 1.50 -20.18 -14.80
N ALA A 319 2.43 -19.56 -15.53
CA ALA A 319 2.93 -18.24 -15.19
C ALA A 319 1.91 -17.15 -15.62
N PRO A 320 1.85 -16.01 -14.93
CA PRO A 320 1.13 -14.84 -15.42
C PRO A 320 1.80 -14.26 -16.68
N GLY A 321 1.05 -13.48 -17.46
CA GLY A 321 1.62 -12.70 -18.56
C GLY A 321 2.68 -11.73 -18.02
N GLY A 322 3.75 -11.52 -18.78
CA GLY A 322 4.85 -10.64 -18.36
C GLY A 322 5.79 -11.24 -17.29
N TYR A 323 5.57 -12.48 -16.83
CA TYR A 323 6.43 -13.10 -15.82
C TYR A 323 7.86 -13.32 -16.35
N PRO A 324 8.92 -13.07 -15.53
CA PRO A 324 10.30 -13.31 -15.92
C PRO A 324 10.54 -14.69 -16.54
N GLY A 325 11.31 -14.74 -17.63
CA GLY A 325 11.65 -15.98 -18.32
C GLY A 325 10.53 -16.53 -19.22
N THR A 326 9.38 -15.84 -19.33
CA THR A 326 8.35 -16.15 -20.32
C THR A 326 8.50 -15.30 -21.59
N PRO A 327 7.99 -15.75 -22.75
CA PRO A 327 8.02 -14.93 -23.96
C PRO A 327 7.25 -13.62 -23.78
N GLN A 328 7.85 -12.49 -24.21
CA GLN A 328 7.13 -11.21 -24.29
C GLN A 328 6.00 -11.33 -25.31
N THR A 329 4.77 -11.01 -24.89
CA THR A 329 3.60 -11.02 -25.77
C THR A 329 3.04 -9.62 -26.04
N CYS A 330 3.33 -8.64 -25.19
CA CYS A 330 2.88 -7.27 -25.34
C CYS A 330 3.81 -6.47 -26.26
N GLU A 331 3.35 -5.33 -26.77
CA GLU A 331 4.13 -4.47 -27.67
C GLU A 331 5.37 -3.89 -26.97
N GLU A 332 5.20 -3.41 -25.74
CA GLU A 332 6.28 -3.00 -24.85
C GLU A 332 6.52 -4.06 -23.75
N PRO A 333 7.71 -4.12 -23.13
CA PRO A 333 7.93 -4.99 -21.98
C PRO A 333 6.91 -4.69 -20.87
N SER A 334 6.16 -5.72 -20.46
CA SER A 334 5.08 -5.65 -19.46
C SER A 334 5.58 -5.33 -18.05
N GLY A 335 4.69 -4.72 -17.25
CA GLY A 335 4.92 -4.46 -15.84
C GLY A 335 5.73 -3.19 -15.64
N SER A 336 5.05 -2.08 -15.31
CA SER A 336 5.74 -0.87 -14.86
C SER A 336 6.63 -1.17 -13.65
N ARG A 337 7.76 -0.46 -13.55
CA ARG A 337 8.69 -0.55 -12.40
C ARG A 337 8.49 0.58 -11.39
N VAL A 338 7.37 1.30 -11.46
CA VAL A 338 7.01 2.27 -10.42
C VAL A 338 6.44 1.48 -9.24
N PRO A 339 7.07 1.52 -8.04
CA PRO A 339 6.66 0.71 -6.90
C PRO A 339 5.39 1.29 -6.24
N GLN A 340 4.24 1.13 -6.89
CA GLN A 340 2.94 1.61 -6.39
C GLN A 340 2.61 1.01 -5.01
N HIS A 341 3.11 -0.18 -4.72
CA HIS A 341 2.91 -0.83 -3.42
C HIS A 341 3.46 -0.04 -2.23
N LEU A 342 4.51 0.77 -2.40
CA LEU A 342 5.00 1.67 -1.33
C LEU A 342 3.95 2.74 -1.00
N VAL A 343 3.25 3.22 -2.02
CA VAL A 343 2.14 4.16 -1.87
C VAL A 343 0.95 3.46 -1.23
N GLN A 344 0.62 2.24 -1.67
CA GLN A 344 -0.45 1.43 -1.10
C GLN A 344 -0.22 1.11 0.39
N ALA A 345 1.01 0.75 0.76
CA ALA A 345 1.38 0.53 2.16
C ALA A 345 1.09 1.77 3.02
N SER A 346 1.51 2.94 2.56
CA SER A 346 1.26 4.20 3.25
C SER A 346 -0.22 4.55 3.32
N VAL A 347 -1.03 4.16 2.32
CA VAL A 347 -2.49 4.29 2.37
C VAL A 347 -3.07 3.51 3.54
N TYR A 348 -2.58 2.29 3.82
CA TYR A 348 -3.06 1.52 4.98
C TYR A 348 -2.71 2.19 6.31
N ASP A 349 -1.48 2.70 6.46
CA ASP A 349 -1.08 3.45 7.65
C ASP A 349 -1.94 4.70 7.86
N HIS A 350 -2.14 5.48 6.79
CA HIS A 350 -2.98 6.68 6.85
C HIS A 350 -4.42 6.36 7.16
N VAL A 351 -5.00 5.31 6.56
CA VAL A 351 -6.38 4.90 6.83
C VAL A 351 -6.51 4.38 8.26
N ALA A 352 -5.54 3.60 8.75
CA ALA A 352 -5.51 3.12 10.12
C ALA A 352 -5.46 4.27 11.14
N ALA A 353 -4.67 5.31 10.88
CA ALA A 353 -4.63 6.53 11.69
C ALA A 353 -5.93 7.34 11.57
N TRP A 354 -6.46 7.49 10.36
CA TRP A 354 -7.70 8.22 10.07
C TRP A 354 -8.87 7.67 10.88
N VAL A 355 -9.01 6.35 10.97
CA VAL A 355 -10.07 5.72 11.78
C VAL A 355 -9.75 5.70 13.28
N ALA A 356 -8.47 5.65 13.67
CA ALA A 356 -8.07 5.57 15.07
C ALA A 356 -8.25 6.91 15.81
N ASP A 357 -7.84 8.02 15.18
CA ASP A 357 -7.77 9.33 15.85
C ASP A 357 -8.24 10.51 15.00
N GLY A 358 -8.71 10.27 13.77
CA GLY A 358 -9.19 11.31 12.87
C GLY A 358 -8.08 12.03 12.10
N THR A 359 -6.83 11.56 12.15
CA THR A 359 -5.73 12.11 11.35
C THR A 359 -6.01 11.88 9.86
N ALA A 360 -6.43 12.92 9.16
CA ALA A 360 -6.80 12.81 7.76
C ALA A 360 -5.56 12.54 6.89
N PRO A 361 -5.63 11.63 5.91
CA PRO A 361 -4.52 11.40 4.99
C PRO A 361 -4.20 12.66 4.17
N PRO A 362 -2.96 12.81 3.65
CA PRO A 362 -2.64 13.93 2.78
C PRO A 362 -3.39 13.88 1.44
N SER A 363 -3.62 15.04 0.83
CA SER A 363 -4.13 15.15 -0.54
C SER A 363 -3.01 15.02 -1.57
N ALA A 364 -3.33 14.51 -2.76
CA ALA A 364 -2.40 14.47 -3.89
C ALA A 364 -2.98 15.20 -5.11
N ALA A 365 -2.11 15.78 -5.93
CA ALA A 365 -2.52 16.26 -7.24
C ALA A 365 -2.84 15.05 -8.15
N PRO A 366 -3.90 15.11 -8.96
CA PRO A 366 -4.23 14.01 -9.87
C PRO A 366 -3.25 13.95 -11.06
N ILE A 367 -3.23 12.82 -11.76
CA ILE A 367 -2.56 12.69 -13.06
C ILE A 367 -3.18 13.69 -14.04
N THR A 368 -2.34 14.36 -14.81
CA THR A 368 -2.78 15.37 -15.77
C THR A 368 -3.35 14.68 -17.00
N LEU A 369 -4.58 15.00 -17.34
CA LEU A 369 -5.27 14.49 -18.52
C LEU A 369 -5.50 15.61 -19.53
N THR A 370 -5.53 15.26 -20.82
CA THR A 370 -5.96 16.19 -21.87
C THR A 370 -7.44 16.55 -21.71
N ASP A 371 -7.82 17.75 -22.18
CA ASP A 371 -9.21 18.22 -22.09
C ASP A 371 -10.14 17.54 -23.12
N GLN A 372 -9.57 17.00 -24.20
CA GLN A 372 -10.33 16.40 -25.30
C GLN A 372 -10.64 14.93 -25.03
N ALA A 373 -11.84 14.48 -25.42
CA ALA A 373 -12.22 13.07 -25.34
C ALA A 373 -11.72 12.26 -26.56
N PRO A 374 -11.22 11.02 -26.38
CA PRO A 374 -10.92 10.39 -25.10
C PRO A 374 -9.76 11.10 -24.40
N ARG A 375 -9.90 11.33 -23.09
CA ARG A 375 -8.85 11.97 -22.29
C ARG A 375 -7.63 11.06 -22.28
N GLN A 376 -6.46 11.66 -22.40
CA GLN A 376 -5.18 10.95 -22.40
C GLN A 376 -4.26 11.53 -21.35
N VAL A 377 -3.40 10.69 -20.77
CA VAL A 377 -2.34 11.15 -19.87
C VAL A 377 -1.42 12.12 -20.62
N VAL A 378 -1.25 13.31 -20.08
CA VAL A 378 -0.29 14.29 -20.60
C VAL A 378 1.10 13.84 -20.20
N ARG A 379 2.02 13.83 -21.17
CA ARG A 379 3.39 13.33 -21.00
C ARG A 379 4.41 14.45 -21.21
N ASP A 380 5.57 14.32 -20.56
CA ASP A 380 6.73 15.17 -20.82
C ASP A 380 7.51 14.76 -22.08
N GLU A 381 8.63 15.44 -22.34
CA GLU A 381 9.50 15.16 -23.47
C GLU A 381 10.17 13.77 -23.46
N ARG A 382 10.21 13.10 -22.30
CA ARG A 382 10.72 11.73 -22.13
C ARG A 382 9.62 10.67 -22.24
N GLY A 383 8.36 11.09 -22.32
CA GLY A 383 7.19 10.22 -22.41
C GLY A 383 6.60 9.82 -21.06
N LEU A 384 6.99 10.50 -19.97
CA LEU A 384 6.52 10.18 -18.61
C LEU A 384 5.24 10.97 -18.29
N GLY A 385 4.25 10.32 -17.69
CA GLY A 385 2.99 10.95 -17.32
C GLY A 385 3.17 12.06 -16.27
N LEU A 386 2.50 13.20 -16.47
CA LEU A 386 2.55 14.39 -15.59
C LEU A 386 1.47 14.35 -14.50
N GLY A 387 1.74 15.05 -13.38
CA GLY A 387 0.85 15.05 -12.21
C GLY A 387 0.91 13.73 -11.44
N GLY A 388 -0.08 13.50 -10.58
CA GLY A 388 -0.12 12.31 -9.72
C GLY A 388 0.93 12.33 -8.60
N VAL A 389 0.90 11.26 -7.81
CA VAL A 389 2.03 10.86 -6.97
C VAL A 389 3.12 10.34 -7.90
N ARG A 390 4.32 10.92 -7.81
CA ARG A 390 5.49 10.53 -8.59
C ARG A 390 6.58 10.05 -7.63
N LEU A 391 7.12 8.88 -7.91
CA LEU A 391 8.25 8.29 -7.19
C LEU A 391 9.54 8.49 -8.00
N ALA A 392 10.69 8.19 -7.40
CA ALA A 392 11.99 8.37 -8.07
C ALA A 392 12.09 7.63 -9.40
N GLN A 393 11.43 6.48 -9.55
CA GLN A 393 11.37 5.70 -10.79
C GLN A 393 10.63 6.43 -11.94
N GLN A 394 9.84 7.47 -11.60
CA GLN A 394 9.14 8.33 -12.54
C GLN A 394 9.81 9.71 -12.68
N ASP A 395 10.43 10.26 -11.62
CA ASP A 395 11.09 11.57 -11.66
C ASP A 395 12.53 11.52 -12.19
N VAL A 396 13.25 10.45 -11.87
CA VAL A 396 14.66 10.24 -12.22
C VAL A 396 14.82 8.87 -12.91
N PRO A 397 14.09 8.62 -14.01
CA PRO A 397 13.96 7.27 -14.58
C PRO A 397 15.25 6.73 -15.16
N THR A 398 15.47 5.44 -14.94
CA THR A 398 16.34 4.57 -15.75
C THR A 398 15.55 3.71 -16.75
N ARG A 399 14.22 3.73 -16.63
CA ARG A 399 13.24 3.05 -17.48
C ARG A 399 12.10 4.03 -17.76
N ILE A 400 11.58 4.03 -18.98
CA ILE A 400 10.37 4.80 -19.30
C ILE A 400 9.17 3.94 -18.94
N ASN A 401 8.53 4.28 -17.82
CA ASN A 401 7.35 3.61 -17.29
C ASN A 401 6.07 4.30 -17.78
N SER A 402 5.04 3.50 -18.06
CA SER A 402 3.76 3.95 -18.58
C SER A 402 2.65 3.01 -18.13
N GLY A 403 1.49 3.56 -17.78
CA GLY A 403 0.27 2.78 -17.55
C GLY A 403 -0.34 2.21 -18.85
N ALA A 404 0.12 2.65 -20.01
CA ALA A 404 -0.37 2.19 -21.31
C ALA A 404 0.57 1.15 -21.95
N ASN A 405 -0.02 0.07 -22.46
CA ASN A 405 0.61 -0.92 -23.34
C ASN A 405 -0.48 -1.60 -24.19
N ALA A 406 -0.09 -2.35 -25.22
CA ALA A 406 -0.98 -3.01 -26.15
C ALA A 406 -0.51 -4.45 -26.43
N GLY A 407 -1.40 -5.27 -26.95
CA GLY A 407 -1.13 -6.69 -27.22
C GLY A 407 -2.27 -7.60 -26.77
N PRO A 408 -2.07 -8.93 -26.83
CA PRO A 408 -3.09 -9.91 -26.48
C PRO A 408 -3.37 -9.97 -24.98
N GLY A 409 -4.56 -10.45 -24.60
CA GLY A 409 -4.89 -10.72 -23.21
C GLY A 409 -4.88 -9.45 -22.34
N PHE A 410 -4.13 -9.47 -21.25
CA PHE A 410 -4.07 -8.39 -20.26
C PHE A 410 -2.99 -7.34 -20.54
N CYS A 411 -2.37 -7.32 -21.72
CA CYS A 411 -1.35 -6.31 -22.05
C CYS A 411 -1.80 -4.86 -21.82
N PHE A 412 -3.09 -4.56 -22.00
CA PHE A 412 -3.63 -3.22 -21.73
C PHE A 412 -3.68 -2.85 -20.23
N LEU A 413 -3.53 -3.83 -19.33
CA LEU A 413 -3.45 -3.65 -17.88
C LEU A 413 -2.01 -3.71 -17.36
N ASP A 414 -1.13 -4.45 -18.02
CA ASP A 414 0.25 -4.66 -17.57
C ASP A 414 1.09 -3.37 -17.63
N GLY A 415 0.67 -2.38 -18.43
CA GLY A 415 1.47 -1.20 -18.74
C GLY A 415 2.81 -1.54 -19.39
N GLY A 416 3.68 -0.54 -19.54
CA GLY A 416 4.95 -0.67 -20.24
C GLY A 416 6.12 -0.20 -19.38
N SER A 417 7.25 -0.90 -19.49
CA SER A 417 8.53 -0.48 -18.92
C SER A 417 9.66 -0.70 -19.91
N ARG A 418 10.05 0.36 -20.60
CA ARG A 418 11.11 0.31 -21.60
C ARG A 418 12.45 0.73 -20.99
N PRO A 419 13.48 -0.13 -20.99
CA PRO A 419 14.83 0.26 -20.59
C PRO A 419 15.33 1.47 -21.38
N VAL A 420 16.04 2.36 -20.69
CA VAL A 420 16.82 3.43 -21.34
C VAL A 420 18.22 2.90 -21.58
N ASP A 421 18.74 3.08 -22.79
CA ASP A 421 20.08 2.61 -23.15
C ASP A 421 21.19 3.40 -22.43
N ASP A 422 22.39 2.80 -22.35
CA ASP A 422 23.53 3.39 -21.63
C ASP A 422 23.94 4.77 -22.13
N ALA A 423 23.89 5.00 -23.45
CA ALA A 423 24.33 6.26 -24.02
C ALA A 423 23.35 7.38 -23.64
N THR A 424 22.06 7.09 -23.66
CA THR A 424 21.02 8.00 -23.20
C THR A 424 21.12 8.26 -21.70
N LEU A 425 21.33 7.22 -20.87
CA LEU A 425 21.56 7.39 -19.43
C LEU A 425 22.80 8.26 -19.16
N ALA A 426 23.92 7.99 -19.82
CA ALA A 426 25.13 8.79 -19.70
C ALA A 426 24.92 10.26 -20.08
N ALA A 427 24.03 10.53 -21.03
CA ALA A 427 23.66 11.90 -21.40
C ALA A 427 22.72 12.56 -20.37
N TRP A 428 21.74 11.82 -19.82
CA TRP A 428 20.78 12.36 -18.85
C TRP A 428 21.38 12.59 -17.47
N TYR A 429 22.24 11.67 -17.03
CA TYR A 429 22.90 11.74 -15.73
C TYR A 429 24.40 11.43 -15.91
N PRO A 430 25.21 12.40 -16.35
CA PRO A 430 26.63 12.18 -16.61
C PRO A 430 27.44 11.94 -15.33
N ASP A 431 26.99 12.51 -14.21
CA ASP A 431 27.58 12.33 -12.89
C ASP A 431 26.70 11.38 -12.04
N VAL A 432 27.36 10.44 -11.35
CA VAL A 432 26.68 9.39 -10.58
C VAL A 432 26.21 9.91 -9.22
N GLU A 433 26.93 10.86 -8.61
CA GLU A 433 26.50 11.48 -7.36
C GLU A 433 25.33 12.43 -7.61
N ASP A 434 25.33 13.20 -8.71
CA ASP A 434 24.18 14.03 -9.09
C ASP A 434 22.92 13.17 -9.31
N TYR A 435 23.06 11.99 -9.94
CA TYR A 435 21.95 11.03 -10.08
C TYR A 435 21.45 10.53 -8.72
N ARG A 436 22.38 10.09 -7.85
CA ARG A 436 22.04 9.63 -6.50
C ARG A 436 21.31 10.71 -5.71
N ASP A 437 21.80 11.94 -5.72
CA ASP A 437 21.19 13.07 -5.01
C ASP A 437 19.80 13.40 -5.56
N ALA A 438 19.57 13.29 -6.87
CA ALA A 438 18.26 13.44 -7.47
C ALA A 438 17.26 12.34 -7.03
N VAL A 439 17.69 11.08 -6.99
CA VAL A 439 16.87 9.96 -6.48
C VAL A 439 16.53 10.19 -5.01
N VAL A 440 17.52 10.55 -4.18
CA VAL A 440 17.33 10.83 -2.75
C VAL A 440 16.38 12.00 -2.54
N ALA A 441 16.52 13.08 -3.32
CA ALA A 441 15.65 14.24 -3.23
C ALA A 441 14.18 13.91 -3.58
N SER A 442 13.95 13.17 -4.68
CA SER A 442 12.60 12.72 -5.06
C SER A 442 12.00 11.78 -4.00
N THR A 443 12.78 10.83 -3.50
CA THR A 443 12.33 9.88 -2.46
C THR A 443 12.00 10.59 -1.15
N ARG A 444 12.86 11.51 -0.70
CA ARG A 444 12.62 12.34 0.49
C ARG A 444 11.35 13.16 0.34
N ALA A 445 11.13 13.78 -0.82
CA ALA A 445 9.92 14.56 -1.07
C ALA A 445 8.65 13.68 -0.98
N ALA A 446 8.70 12.44 -1.45
CA ALA A 446 7.60 11.49 -1.31
C ALA A 446 7.35 11.10 0.15
N VAL A 447 8.41 10.91 0.96
CA VAL A 447 8.30 10.66 2.41
C VAL A 447 7.70 11.86 3.13
N GLU A 448 8.22 13.07 2.88
CA GLU A 448 7.74 14.30 3.52
C GLU A 448 6.29 14.64 3.15
N ALA A 449 5.85 14.28 1.94
CA ALA A 449 4.46 14.38 1.52
C ALA A 449 3.55 13.29 2.12
N GLY A 450 4.12 12.28 2.78
CA GLY A 450 3.40 11.14 3.35
C GLY A 450 2.95 10.12 2.30
N PHE A 451 3.49 10.15 1.09
CA PHE A 451 3.13 9.20 0.03
C PHE A 451 3.87 7.86 0.15
N VAL A 452 5.00 7.83 0.85
CA VAL A 452 5.76 6.62 1.17
C VAL A 452 6.26 6.67 2.62
N GLY A 453 6.42 5.53 3.27
CA GLY A 453 6.92 5.43 4.65
C GLY A 453 8.41 5.76 4.78
N ALA A 454 8.88 6.07 5.99
CA ALA A 454 10.27 6.46 6.25
C ALA A 454 11.31 5.35 5.98
N ASP A 455 10.90 4.09 6.04
CA ASP A 455 11.77 2.94 5.83
C ASP A 455 11.81 2.45 4.38
N VAL A 456 11.71 3.38 3.42
CA VAL A 456 11.79 3.15 1.98
C VAL A 456 12.94 2.23 1.54
N ALA A 457 14.08 2.22 2.23
CA ALA A 457 15.22 1.38 1.90
C ALA A 457 15.03 -0.11 2.21
N ALA A 458 14.02 -0.48 3.02
CA ALA A 458 13.62 -1.87 3.22
C ALA A 458 12.86 -2.43 2.02
N ASP A 459 12.41 -1.58 1.10
CA ASP A 459 11.63 -2.03 -0.05
C ASP A 459 12.49 -2.82 -1.06
N PRO A 460 12.00 -3.98 -1.54
CA PRO A 460 12.74 -4.80 -2.49
C PRO A 460 13.02 -4.11 -3.83
N SER A 461 12.21 -3.14 -4.29
CA SER A 461 12.33 -2.57 -5.63
C SER A 461 13.70 -1.96 -5.89
N TRP A 462 14.32 -1.33 -4.89
CA TRP A 462 15.66 -0.74 -5.02
C TRP A 462 16.74 -1.75 -5.37
N TYR A 463 16.59 -2.98 -4.88
CA TYR A 463 17.56 -4.06 -5.05
C TYR A 463 17.24 -4.91 -6.27
N THR A 464 15.96 -5.22 -6.49
CA THR A 464 15.53 -6.02 -7.65
C THR A 464 15.77 -5.27 -8.95
N ASP A 465 15.63 -3.95 -8.99
CA ASP A 465 15.98 -3.15 -10.18
C ASP A 465 17.47 -3.28 -10.56
N VAL A 466 18.38 -3.35 -9.58
CA VAL A 466 19.81 -3.59 -9.84
C VAL A 466 20.05 -5.02 -10.31
N VAL A 467 19.37 -6.01 -9.71
CA VAL A 467 19.48 -7.42 -10.11
C VAL A 467 19.01 -7.61 -11.55
N ASP A 468 17.84 -7.08 -11.89
CA ASP A 468 17.24 -7.16 -13.22
C ASP A 468 18.09 -6.43 -14.27
N LEU A 469 18.61 -5.24 -13.93
CA LEU A 469 19.56 -4.53 -14.80
C LEU A 469 20.78 -5.40 -15.12
N VAL A 470 21.37 -6.06 -14.12
CA VAL A 470 22.51 -6.95 -14.33
C VAL A 470 22.13 -8.15 -15.19
N ASP A 471 20.97 -8.77 -14.98
CA ASP A 471 20.48 -9.88 -15.79
C ASP A 471 20.29 -9.47 -17.26
N GLU A 472 19.74 -8.29 -17.51
CA GLU A 472 19.61 -7.72 -18.86
C GLU A 472 20.98 -7.54 -19.53
N ARG A 473 22.01 -7.12 -18.77
CA ARG A 473 23.35 -6.90 -19.32
C ARG A 473 24.10 -8.20 -19.59
N VAL A 474 23.87 -9.21 -18.76
CA VAL A 474 24.34 -10.57 -19.00
C VAL A 474 23.67 -11.14 -20.26
N ALA A 475 22.34 -10.98 -20.39
CA ALA A 475 21.62 -11.42 -21.58
C ALA A 475 22.08 -10.70 -22.86
N ALA A 476 22.46 -9.43 -22.75
CA ALA A 476 23.03 -8.64 -23.85
C ALA A 476 24.49 -8.97 -24.17
N GLY A 477 25.18 -9.78 -23.34
CA GLY A 477 26.60 -10.10 -23.50
C GLY A 477 27.55 -8.94 -23.16
N THR A 478 27.06 -7.94 -22.42
CA THR A 478 27.86 -6.77 -21.96
C THR A 478 28.40 -6.95 -20.55
N VAL A 479 27.89 -7.95 -19.81
CA VAL A 479 28.40 -8.36 -18.50
C VAL A 479 28.66 -9.86 -18.54
N GLU A 480 29.85 -10.28 -18.12
CA GLU A 480 30.17 -11.71 -17.97
C GLU A 480 29.29 -12.34 -16.86
N PRO A 481 28.72 -13.55 -17.08
CA PRO A 481 27.82 -14.16 -16.11
C PRO A 481 28.39 -14.29 -14.69
N GLU A 482 29.68 -14.57 -14.56
CA GLU A 482 30.35 -14.68 -13.26
C GLU A 482 30.40 -13.34 -12.53
N ALA A 483 30.76 -12.26 -13.24
CA ALA A 483 30.79 -10.91 -12.68
C ALA A 483 29.38 -10.45 -12.27
N GLY A 484 28.39 -10.70 -13.13
CA GLY A 484 26.98 -10.40 -12.83
C GLY A 484 26.48 -11.12 -11.58
N ALA A 485 26.77 -12.43 -11.46
CA ALA A 485 26.37 -13.22 -10.31
C ALA A 485 26.97 -12.70 -8.99
N GLN A 486 28.22 -12.23 -9.01
CA GLN A 486 28.88 -11.66 -7.82
C GLN A 486 28.17 -10.39 -7.34
N VAL A 487 27.85 -9.46 -8.25
CA VAL A 487 27.08 -8.23 -7.93
C VAL A 487 25.71 -8.60 -7.34
N GLN A 488 24.96 -9.46 -8.03
CA GLN A 488 23.61 -9.81 -7.63
C GLN A 488 23.54 -10.50 -6.26
N VAL A 489 24.48 -11.38 -5.94
CA VAL A 489 24.52 -12.03 -4.60
C VAL A 489 24.68 -10.99 -3.49
N ARG A 490 25.47 -9.93 -3.71
CA ARG A 490 25.62 -8.86 -2.72
C ARG A 490 24.37 -8.01 -2.58
N ILE A 491 23.75 -7.65 -3.70
CA ILE A 491 22.49 -6.90 -3.70
C ILE A 491 21.37 -7.67 -3.00
N ARG A 492 21.20 -8.98 -3.28
CA ARG A 492 20.18 -9.80 -2.60
C ARG A 492 20.41 -9.91 -1.10
N ARG A 493 21.67 -10.07 -0.66
CA ARG A 493 22.01 -10.08 0.77
C ARG A 493 21.82 -8.70 1.42
N ALA A 494 22.01 -7.62 0.67
CA ALA A 494 21.76 -6.28 1.16
C ALA A 494 20.26 -6.06 1.41
N LEU A 495 19.39 -6.53 0.49
CA LEU A 495 17.95 -6.55 0.71
C LEU A 495 17.58 -7.32 1.99
N GLU A 496 18.12 -8.53 2.18
CA GLU A 496 17.86 -9.29 3.41
C GLU A 496 18.28 -8.54 4.68
N ALA A 497 19.37 -7.77 4.64
CA ALA A 497 19.81 -6.93 5.75
C ALA A 497 18.88 -5.72 5.96
N ALA A 498 18.48 -5.05 4.88
CA ALA A 498 17.58 -3.91 4.90
C ALA A 498 16.16 -4.28 5.39
N ASP A 499 15.65 -5.46 5.02
CA ASP A 499 14.38 -6.02 5.53
C ASP A 499 14.40 -6.17 7.07
N ARG A 500 15.59 -6.40 7.65
CA ARG A 500 15.81 -6.45 9.10
C ARG A 500 16.21 -5.11 9.72
N ARG A 501 16.18 -4.02 8.94
CA ARG A 501 16.69 -2.68 9.29
C ARG A 501 18.15 -2.67 9.77
N ASP A 502 18.96 -3.64 9.31
CA ASP A 502 20.41 -3.65 9.52
C ASP A 502 21.09 -2.81 8.44
N TRP A 503 20.94 -1.49 8.57
CA TRP A 503 21.38 -0.51 7.57
C TRP A 503 22.89 -0.55 7.33
N ASP A 504 23.70 -0.81 8.37
CA ASP A 504 25.15 -0.90 8.27
C ASP A 504 25.59 -2.12 7.44
N ALA A 505 24.98 -3.28 7.68
CA ALA A 505 25.25 -4.48 6.90
C ALA A 505 24.77 -4.34 5.46
N ALA A 506 23.57 -3.76 5.25
CA ALA A 506 23.05 -3.46 3.92
C ALA A 506 24.00 -2.52 3.15
N GLN A 507 24.41 -1.41 3.76
CA GLN A 507 25.35 -0.45 3.18
C GLN A 507 26.67 -1.09 2.80
N THR A 508 27.26 -1.92 3.67
CA THR A 508 28.51 -2.63 3.39
C THR A 508 28.37 -3.53 2.16
N LEU A 509 27.28 -4.29 2.06
CA LEU A 509 27.03 -5.20 0.94
C LEU A 509 26.79 -4.44 -0.38
N VAL A 510 26.09 -3.30 -0.34
CA VAL A 510 25.90 -2.47 -1.53
C VAL A 510 27.21 -1.81 -1.96
N GLN A 511 28.08 -1.42 -1.02
CA GLN A 511 29.43 -0.91 -1.35
C GLN A 511 30.31 -1.99 -2.00
N GLU A 512 30.23 -3.24 -1.54
CA GLU A 512 30.90 -4.37 -2.22
C GLU A 512 30.36 -4.57 -3.64
N ALA A 513 29.04 -4.52 -3.82
CA ALA A 513 28.39 -4.63 -5.13
C ALA A 513 28.84 -3.50 -6.08
N LEU A 514 28.93 -2.27 -5.56
CA LEU A 514 29.39 -1.09 -6.28
C LEU A 514 30.84 -1.26 -6.78
N ALA A 515 31.73 -1.72 -5.90
CA ALA A 515 33.12 -1.97 -6.25
C ALA A 515 33.22 -3.05 -7.36
N LEU A 516 32.46 -4.14 -7.24
CA LEU A 516 32.39 -5.18 -8.26
C LEU A 516 31.86 -4.63 -9.59
N GLY A 517 30.77 -3.87 -9.58
CA GLY A 517 30.22 -3.24 -10.78
C GLY A 517 31.21 -2.31 -11.49
N SER A 518 32.09 -1.64 -10.73
CA SER A 518 33.14 -0.78 -11.28
C SER A 518 34.36 -1.53 -11.80
N THR A 519 34.76 -2.65 -11.18
CA THR A 519 36.04 -3.30 -11.49
C THR A 519 35.94 -4.61 -12.26
N ALA A 520 34.80 -5.31 -12.19
CA ALA A 520 34.60 -6.63 -12.78
C ALA A 520 33.80 -6.60 -14.08
N ILE A 521 33.16 -5.48 -14.41
CA ILE A 521 32.43 -5.29 -15.68
C ILE A 521 33.32 -4.52 -16.64
N GLU A 522 33.72 -5.16 -17.75
CA GLU A 522 34.63 -4.56 -18.74
C GLU A 522 33.94 -3.55 -19.67
N ASP A 523 32.67 -3.78 -20.02
CA ASP A 523 31.91 -2.85 -20.85
C ASP A 523 31.64 -1.56 -20.06
N ALA A 524 32.14 -0.43 -20.58
CA ALA A 524 32.07 0.85 -19.89
C ALA A 524 30.63 1.36 -19.71
N GLY A 525 29.73 1.06 -20.65
CA GLY A 525 28.33 1.45 -20.57
C GLY A 525 27.59 0.65 -19.49
N ALA A 526 27.76 -0.67 -19.52
CA ALA A 526 27.20 -1.57 -18.51
C ALA A 526 27.75 -1.31 -17.11
N SER A 527 29.06 -1.08 -16.98
CA SER A 527 29.66 -0.70 -15.70
C SER A 527 29.05 0.61 -15.19
N ALA A 528 28.95 1.64 -16.04
CA ALA A 528 28.41 2.94 -15.65
C ALA A 528 26.94 2.88 -15.22
N SER A 529 26.10 2.08 -15.87
CA SER A 529 24.69 1.92 -15.48
C SER A 529 24.53 1.12 -14.18
N VAL A 530 25.28 0.04 -14.00
CA VAL A 530 25.27 -0.74 -12.74
C VAL A 530 25.77 0.10 -11.58
N VAL A 531 26.89 0.82 -11.74
CA VAL A 531 27.45 1.72 -10.74
C VAL A 531 26.44 2.79 -10.34
N ARG A 532 25.76 3.40 -11.32
CA ARG A 532 24.75 4.43 -11.09
C ARG A 532 23.56 3.95 -10.27
N SER A 533 22.92 2.85 -10.69
CA SER A 533 21.78 2.30 -9.96
C SER A 533 22.19 1.85 -8.56
N THR A 534 23.35 1.21 -8.41
CA THR A 534 23.86 0.76 -7.11
C THR A 534 24.18 1.94 -6.17
N THR A 535 24.69 3.05 -6.71
CA THR A 535 24.98 4.26 -5.93
C THR A 535 23.69 4.94 -5.45
N ALA A 536 22.62 4.92 -6.24
CA ALA A 536 21.31 5.38 -5.77
C ALA A 536 20.78 4.54 -4.58
N VAL A 537 20.98 3.22 -4.58
CA VAL A 537 20.64 2.37 -3.42
C VAL A 537 21.38 2.82 -2.15
N LEU A 538 22.67 3.18 -2.25
CA LEU A 538 23.42 3.75 -1.11
C LEU A 538 22.82 5.06 -0.61
N GLY A 539 22.36 5.93 -1.53
CA GLY A 539 21.67 7.16 -1.18
C GLY A 539 20.37 6.91 -0.41
N VAL A 540 19.55 5.98 -0.87
CA VAL A 540 18.27 5.63 -0.23
C VAL A 540 18.50 4.96 1.13
N LEU A 541 19.51 4.09 1.26
CA LEU A 541 19.92 3.52 2.55
C LEU A 541 20.33 4.61 3.55
N ALA A 542 21.14 5.57 3.13
CA ALA A 542 21.53 6.69 3.99
C ALA A 542 20.34 7.57 4.38
N LEU A 543 19.38 7.77 3.47
CA LEU A 543 18.13 8.46 3.75
C LEU A 543 17.31 7.71 4.81
N SER A 544 17.04 6.41 4.64
CA SER A 544 16.28 5.63 5.63
C SER A 544 17.00 5.52 6.96
N ALA A 545 18.32 5.37 7.00
CA ALA A 545 19.07 5.40 8.25
C ALA A 545 18.90 6.74 8.97
N ALA A 546 18.92 7.86 8.24
CA ALA A 546 18.70 9.18 8.82
C ALA A 546 17.26 9.38 9.33
N LEU A 547 16.26 8.82 8.63
CA LEU A 547 14.83 8.91 9.00
C LEU A 547 14.42 7.94 10.12
N ASP A 548 15.05 6.77 10.20
CA ASP A 548 14.87 5.79 11.29
C ASP A 548 15.64 6.20 12.56
N GLY A 549 16.51 7.18 12.46
CA GLY A 549 17.25 7.73 13.59
C GLY A 549 16.36 8.48 14.59
N PRO A 550 16.93 8.91 15.74
CA PRO A 550 16.17 9.65 16.73
C PRO A 550 15.54 10.93 16.20
N ASP A 551 14.28 11.20 16.57
CA ASP A 551 13.54 12.39 16.15
C ASP A 551 14.08 13.64 16.87
N VAL A 552 14.75 14.50 16.10
CA VAL A 552 15.40 15.71 16.60
C VAL A 552 15.16 16.88 15.66
N SER A 553 14.35 17.85 16.07
CA SER A 553 14.24 19.12 15.34
C SER A 553 15.42 20.04 15.63
N ALA A 554 15.95 20.70 14.60
CA ALA A 554 17.10 21.58 14.75
C ALA A 554 16.95 22.94 14.04
N THR A 555 17.63 23.95 14.58
CA THR A 555 17.69 25.31 14.03
C THR A 555 19.11 25.85 14.13
N ALA A 556 19.58 26.54 13.09
CA ALA A 556 20.84 27.26 13.07
C ALA A 556 20.58 28.74 12.76
N VAL A 557 20.92 29.63 13.69
CA VAL A 557 20.63 31.07 13.57
C VAL A 557 21.92 31.86 13.78
N PRO A 558 22.35 32.66 12.79
CA PRO A 558 23.50 33.52 12.95
C PRO A 558 23.13 34.72 13.82
N ARG A 559 24.04 35.16 14.70
CA ARG A 559 23.83 36.28 15.64
C ARG A 559 25.09 37.11 15.83
N CYS A 560 24.90 38.41 16.03
CA CYS A 560 25.99 39.32 16.41
C CYS A 560 26.12 39.41 17.92
N LEU A 561 27.32 39.13 18.43
CA LEU A 561 27.67 39.31 19.84
C LEU A 561 28.96 40.12 19.92
N ALA A 562 28.86 41.33 20.49
CA ALA A 562 29.98 42.27 20.64
C ALA A 562 30.79 42.51 19.35
N GLY A 563 30.11 42.71 18.22
CA GLY A 563 30.73 42.99 16.92
C GLY A 563 31.36 41.77 16.23
N ARG A 564 31.06 40.56 16.70
CA ARG A 564 31.49 39.30 16.05
C ARG A 564 30.28 38.44 15.70
N ALA A 565 30.38 37.75 14.57
CA ALA A 565 29.39 36.78 14.12
C ALA A 565 29.54 35.46 14.87
N TYR A 566 28.40 34.87 15.22
CA TYR A 566 28.25 33.57 15.84
C TYR A 566 27.16 32.78 15.12
N VAL A 567 27.25 31.46 15.09
CA VAL A 567 26.17 30.56 14.69
C VAL A 567 25.62 29.89 15.94
N ALA A 568 24.37 30.18 16.29
CA ALA A 568 23.67 29.53 17.41
C ALA A 568 22.88 28.33 16.87
N VAL A 569 23.32 27.13 17.24
CA VAL A 569 22.67 25.88 16.87
C VAL A 569 21.89 25.34 18.06
N ARG A 570 20.62 25.02 17.85
CA ARG A 570 19.75 24.37 18.83
C ARG A 570 19.15 23.12 18.21
N ALA A 571 19.18 22.01 18.93
CA ALA A 571 18.55 20.76 18.55
C ALA A 571 17.69 20.26 19.72
N THR A 572 16.43 19.91 19.48
CA THR A 572 15.47 19.45 20.49
C THR A 572 15.18 17.97 20.25
N ASN A 573 15.24 17.15 21.29
CA ASN A 573 14.83 15.77 21.20
C ASN A 573 13.30 15.68 21.25
N ASP A 574 12.68 15.41 20.12
CA ASP A 574 11.23 15.27 19.99
C ASP A 574 10.77 13.81 20.18
N GLY A 575 11.72 12.88 20.25
CA GLY A 575 11.50 11.47 20.50
C GLY A 575 11.20 11.10 21.97
N ALA A 576 10.96 9.80 22.20
CA ALA A 576 10.52 9.26 23.49
C ALA A 576 11.67 8.79 24.41
N VAL A 577 12.90 8.73 23.91
CA VAL A 577 14.08 8.22 24.65
C VAL A 577 15.19 9.27 24.68
N PRO A 578 16.07 9.29 25.70
CA PRO A 578 17.22 10.20 25.73
C PRO A 578 18.21 9.92 24.59
N VAL A 579 18.78 10.96 24.00
CA VAL A 579 19.71 10.88 22.84
C VAL A 579 20.97 11.71 23.06
N ASP A 580 22.10 11.27 22.53
CA ASP A 580 23.31 12.08 22.47
C ASP A 580 23.26 12.96 21.20
N VAL A 581 23.46 14.27 21.33
CA VAL A 581 23.36 15.21 20.21
C VAL A 581 24.69 15.90 19.96
N THR A 582 25.23 15.78 18.75
CA THR A 582 26.42 16.48 18.27
C THR A 582 26.03 17.61 17.33
N LEU A 583 26.47 18.82 17.65
CA LEU A 583 26.28 20.03 16.85
C LEU A 583 27.62 20.40 16.21
N SER A 584 27.71 20.42 14.88
CA SER A 584 28.94 20.68 14.14
C SER A 584 28.77 21.83 13.15
N THR A 585 29.77 22.72 13.10
CA THR A 585 29.87 23.85 12.16
C THR A 585 31.31 23.97 11.68
N PRO A 586 31.60 24.73 10.61
CA PRO A 586 32.99 25.04 10.23
C PRO A 586 33.83 25.70 11.33
N PHE A 587 33.18 26.21 12.39
CA PHE A 587 33.81 26.95 13.49
C PHE A 587 34.05 26.11 14.75
N GLY A 588 33.55 24.88 14.80
CA GLY A 588 33.72 23.95 15.90
C GLY A 588 32.56 22.97 16.05
N GLU A 589 32.73 22.05 17.00
CA GLU A 589 31.80 20.96 17.28
C GLU A 589 31.52 20.85 18.78
N ARG A 590 30.32 20.41 19.16
CA ARG A 590 29.92 20.16 20.54
C ARG A 590 28.93 19.01 20.63
N THR A 591 29.27 18.00 21.44
CA THR A 591 28.34 16.92 21.83
C THR A 591 27.71 17.20 23.20
N VAL A 592 26.41 16.96 23.31
CA VAL A 592 25.61 16.97 24.54
C VAL A 592 25.00 15.59 24.70
N ALA A 593 25.46 14.85 25.71
CA ALA A 593 24.99 13.49 25.96
C ALA A 593 23.65 13.48 26.73
N GLY A 594 22.81 12.48 26.46
CA GLY A 594 21.58 12.17 27.20
C GLY A 594 20.55 13.31 27.20
N VAL A 595 20.36 13.98 26.07
CA VAL A 595 19.30 14.96 25.86
C VAL A 595 17.95 14.25 26.03
N ALA A 596 17.27 14.51 27.14
CA ALA A 596 15.98 13.90 27.45
C ALA A 596 14.88 14.33 26.45
N PRO A 597 13.80 13.53 26.31
CA PRO A 597 12.60 13.94 25.56
C PRO A 597 12.11 15.34 25.93
N GLY A 598 11.86 16.17 24.91
CA GLY A 598 11.47 17.58 25.03
C GLY A 598 12.61 18.54 25.45
N ALA A 599 13.81 18.05 25.75
CA ALA A 599 14.97 18.88 26.07
C ALA A 599 15.78 19.25 24.82
N SER A 600 16.65 20.26 24.92
CA SER A 600 17.47 20.70 23.79
C SER A 600 18.97 20.68 24.09
N ALA A 601 19.76 20.23 23.13
CA ALA A 601 21.17 20.58 23.00
C ALA A 601 21.29 21.99 22.39
N TYR A 602 22.23 22.78 22.90
CA TYR A 602 22.48 24.14 22.40
C TYR A 602 23.95 24.49 22.46
N GLN A 603 24.47 25.09 21.39
CA GLN A 603 25.79 25.67 21.35
C GLN A 603 25.81 26.89 20.42
N SER A 604 26.53 27.94 20.84
CA SER A 604 26.85 29.07 19.97
C SER A 604 28.33 29.03 19.60
N PHE A 605 28.62 28.93 18.30
CA PHE A 605 29.96 28.84 17.74
C PHE A 605 30.41 30.21 17.23
N SER A 606 31.56 30.70 17.67
CA SER A 606 32.09 31.97 17.19
C SER A 606 32.74 31.80 15.82
N ALA A 607 32.31 32.58 14.83
CA ALA A 607 32.95 32.63 13.51
C ALA A 607 34.34 33.30 13.55
N ARG A 608 34.69 33.94 14.67
CA ARG A 608 35.94 34.70 14.89
C ARG A 608 36.13 35.84 13.85
N SER A 609 35.06 36.26 13.20
CA SER A 609 34.98 37.35 12.21
C SER A 609 33.76 38.24 12.50
N ALA A 610 33.72 39.45 11.93
CA ALA A 610 32.53 40.31 11.93
C ALA A 610 31.53 39.86 10.86
N THR A 611 32.01 39.25 9.78
CA THR A 611 31.20 38.70 8.69
C THR A 611 31.15 37.17 8.75
N LEU A 612 30.05 36.62 8.26
CA LEU A 612 29.75 35.20 8.15
C LEU A 612 29.02 34.98 6.82
N ASP A 613 29.53 34.07 6.00
CA ASP A 613 28.82 33.64 4.78
C ASP A 613 27.70 32.66 5.13
N ALA A 614 26.71 32.51 4.23
CA ALA A 614 25.68 31.49 4.38
C ALA A 614 26.32 30.09 4.38
N GLY A 615 25.77 29.16 5.15
CA GLY A 615 26.28 27.80 5.28
C GLY A 615 25.28 26.88 5.97
N SER A 616 25.73 25.71 6.43
CA SER A 616 24.93 24.77 7.21
C SER A 616 25.65 24.34 8.49
N ALA A 617 24.85 23.93 9.48
CA ALA A 617 25.32 23.25 10.68
C ALA A 617 24.82 21.80 10.64
N LEU A 618 25.72 20.83 10.77
CA LEU A 618 25.38 19.42 10.85
C LEU A 618 24.97 19.09 12.29
N VAL A 619 23.79 18.52 12.45
CA VAL A 619 23.26 18.02 13.73
C VAL A 619 23.14 16.51 13.63
N THR A 620 23.86 15.78 14.48
CA THR A 620 23.78 14.32 14.56
C THR A 620 23.20 13.93 15.91
N ALA A 621 22.19 13.06 15.93
CA ALA A 621 21.63 12.51 17.16
C ALA A 621 21.76 10.99 17.19
N THR A 622 22.21 10.43 18.31
CA THR A 622 22.37 8.99 18.50
C THR A 622 21.62 8.50 19.74
N GLY A 623 20.88 7.41 19.60
CA GLY A 623 20.08 6.82 20.68
C GLY A 623 19.57 5.44 20.29
N ASP A 624 19.53 4.51 21.25
CA ASP A 624 19.07 3.13 21.05
C ASP A 624 19.72 2.38 19.87
N GLY A 625 21.02 2.63 19.65
CA GLY A 625 21.77 2.02 18.55
C GLY A 625 21.47 2.60 17.16
N ARG A 626 20.64 3.65 17.07
CA ARG A 626 20.28 4.35 15.84
C ARG A 626 20.91 5.75 15.81
N SER A 627 21.05 6.32 14.61
CA SER A 627 21.60 7.66 14.39
C SER A 627 20.79 8.42 13.35
N SER A 628 20.43 9.67 13.62
CA SER A 628 19.92 10.62 12.63
C SER A 628 20.95 11.71 12.38
N SER A 629 20.89 12.34 11.21
CA SER A 629 21.70 13.53 10.91
C SER A 629 20.93 14.49 10.01
N ASP A 630 21.01 15.77 10.32
CA ASP A 630 20.33 16.85 9.60
C ASP A 630 21.26 18.05 9.38
N ASP A 631 21.23 18.62 8.18
CA ASP A 631 22.02 19.78 7.78
C ASP A 631 21.15 21.04 7.83
N VAL A 632 21.34 21.85 8.87
CA VAL A 632 20.49 23.01 9.11
C VAL A 632 21.13 24.28 8.55
N ALA A 633 20.54 24.81 7.49
CA ALA A 633 21.03 26.03 6.84
C ALA A 633 20.94 27.26 7.76
N TYR A 634 21.93 28.14 7.65
CA TYR A 634 21.94 29.47 8.25
C TYR A 634 22.32 30.54 7.21
N PRO A 635 21.68 31.72 7.22
CA PRO A 635 22.00 32.79 6.27
C PRO A 635 23.34 33.47 6.58
N ALA A 636 23.84 34.24 5.61
CA ALA A 636 24.96 35.14 5.83
C ALA A 636 24.61 36.22 6.87
N LEU A 637 25.62 36.73 7.58
CA LEU A 637 25.48 37.78 8.59
C LEU A 637 26.69 38.71 8.58
N ASP A 638 26.45 40.01 8.65
CA ASP A 638 27.46 41.04 8.87
C ASP A 638 27.16 41.78 10.19
N CYS A 639 28.15 41.84 11.08
CA CYS A 639 28.05 42.43 12.41
C CYS A 639 28.66 43.84 12.54
N GLY A 640 29.05 44.45 11.42
CA GLY A 640 29.40 45.88 11.35
C GLY A 640 30.72 46.20 10.66
#